data_AF-A0A068V007-F1
#
_entry.id   AF-A0A068V007-F1
#
_cell.length_a   1.000
_cell.length_b   1.000
_cell.length_c   1.000
_cell.angle_alpha   90.00
_cell.angle_beta   90.00
_cell.angle_gamma   90.00
#
_symmetry.space_group_name_H-M   'P 1'
#
loop_
_entity.id
_entity.type
_entity.pdbx_description
1 polymer ?
#
loop_
_entity_poly.entity_id
_entity_poly.type
_entity_poly.pdbx_seq_one_letter_code
_entity_poly.pdbx_strand_id
1 'polypeptide(L)'
;MQSCRTPSTSLVDEATVYGRDADKEEIIKMLLSESANGVNFTVISVVGLGGIGKTTLAQLIYKDKRVQNHFPTKAWVCISEDYDAARITKELLEGLEIPLSDASENLNSLQVKLQLELTGKKFLLVLDDHWNRAFNDWDKLRVLFKGGLQGSKIIVTTRDEKIALMMCKKESIYSLDLIAEEDCWSLFEKHAFENKDGDQRLELEDIGKKIVKKCARLPLAVKTVAGLLRSKTTAEEWEDILVSEVWTQTDNEDDILPALRLSYSHLPSRLKRCFACCAVFHKDFEFRKEEIIHLWQANDLLEPPGENKGIEQIGEEYLRELRFRSLLEQSTNGLFSMHDLVNDLAIAVSRRYCYRLEDNDPEHGKIGSISYFSYHPSFYDTFNKFELLRETKNLRTFLPLSKLDGGKELSHKFLHEMLPKFRSLRFLSLLSYRILKLPDSISNLKHLRFLNLSSTFLETLPECICTLYNLQTLLLSDCENLEELPVSLAKLINLSYLDISGTPLKKMPPQMGRLRNLRVLTNFIVGKDSGSMIEELGKLPKLRGRLIISKLGNVCSGRDASMANLKGKKHLQELTLEWNGAINDSHAVRDVLDNLQPHSSIKHLKIIRYGGTTFPDWLGNSSLSHLESLSLSNCENCFSLPALGQLQSLQSLEIVGMSYIFDLAENFYGDVSATKPFPSLKKLRFEKLSEWKRWHIPEGEVFNRLEELSIIDCPKLIEELPQQLASLQSLEIFGCGNLVCPSGQLSLPLQLNQLSQLEELTVDDCGSLSPSHVSRPPASLKSLVCKGRCNLEFESSSGEGGGALERLILGNCDTVKMLSVPAAPAPGIGNQSGMTTTTTTTSTSSVMTSLQHLSISGCDALILSFPAPRLTWLQIWDCKKLTSLPQWMESILPSLRSLLLSNCPEIECFPEGGLPSTLQYLTIYNCKKLTKLPQRMESLLPSLQYLCLSNCPEIECFPEGVVSRGGLAVALHASISRLVLPSESESAKLFSFSTPHLSSKPMH
;
A
#
# COMPACT_ATOMS: atom_id res chain seq x y z
N MET A 1 14.05 4.89 -23.56
CA MET A 1 12.59 4.88 -23.85
C MET A 1 12.05 3.66 -23.14
N GLN A 2 11.05 3.86 -22.29
CA GLN A 2 10.71 2.95 -21.18
C GLN A 2 9.57 2.02 -21.56
N SER A 3 9.87 0.75 -21.82
CA SER A 3 8.93 -0.36 -21.68
C SER A 3 8.70 -0.59 -20.20
N CYS A 4 7.46 -0.44 -19.72
CA CYS A 4 7.11 -0.72 -18.33
C CYS A 4 6.71 -2.19 -18.16
N ARG A 5 7.65 -3.01 -17.69
CA ARG A 5 7.34 -4.26 -16.98
C ARG A 5 6.97 -3.91 -15.54
N THR A 6 5.86 -4.44 -14.99
CA THR A 6 5.63 -4.42 -13.53
C THR A 6 6.22 -5.67 -12.90
N PRO A 7 6.61 -5.63 -11.61
CA PRO A 7 7.30 -6.73 -10.98
C PRO A 7 6.42 -7.98 -10.90
N SER A 8 6.99 -9.15 -11.20
CA SER A 8 6.52 -10.37 -10.56
C SER A 8 6.56 -10.14 -9.04
N THR A 9 5.44 -10.39 -8.35
CA THR A 9 5.40 -10.18 -6.89
C THR A 9 6.20 -11.29 -6.19
N SER A 10 6.61 -11.07 -4.94
CA SER A 10 7.19 -12.15 -4.13
C SER A 10 6.14 -13.18 -3.64
N LEU A 11 4.85 -13.00 -4.00
CA LEU A 11 3.74 -13.74 -3.44
C LEU A 11 3.37 -14.96 -4.28
N VAL A 12 3.43 -16.14 -3.65
CA VAL A 12 2.94 -17.41 -4.18
C VAL A 12 2.07 -18.12 -3.14
N ASP A 13 1.03 -18.83 -3.59
CA ASP A 13 0.29 -19.80 -2.77
C ASP A 13 1.03 -21.15 -2.77
N GLU A 14 1.73 -21.43 -1.67
CA GLU A 14 2.56 -22.62 -1.50
C GLU A 14 1.75 -23.92 -1.65
N ALA A 15 0.45 -23.91 -1.31
CA ALA A 15 -0.41 -25.09 -1.42
C ALA A 15 -0.72 -25.50 -2.87
N THR A 16 -0.30 -24.71 -3.86
CA THR A 16 -0.55 -24.94 -5.29
C THR A 16 0.70 -25.32 -6.08
N VAL A 17 1.86 -25.43 -5.41
CA VAL A 17 3.14 -25.80 -6.04
C VAL A 17 3.42 -27.27 -5.77
N TYR A 18 3.75 -28.02 -6.82
CA TYR A 18 4.01 -29.46 -6.76
C TYR A 18 5.40 -29.77 -7.31
N GLY A 19 6.08 -30.78 -6.74
CA GLY A 19 7.32 -31.33 -7.28
C GLY A 19 8.53 -30.39 -7.30
N ARG A 20 8.56 -29.36 -6.44
CA ARG A 20 9.64 -28.35 -6.38
C ARG A 20 10.40 -28.31 -5.07
N ASP A 21 10.10 -29.21 -4.14
CA ASP A 21 10.74 -29.22 -2.81
C ASP A 21 12.24 -29.53 -2.89
N ALA A 22 12.64 -30.51 -3.71
CA ALA A 22 14.06 -30.83 -3.90
C ALA A 22 14.84 -29.66 -4.53
N ASP A 23 14.26 -29.03 -5.56
CA ASP A 23 14.86 -27.85 -6.21
C ASP A 23 15.02 -26.70 -5.21
N LYS A 24 13.99 -26.46 -4.40
CA LYS A 24 13.98 -25.44 -3.34
C LYS A 24 15.10 -25.70 -2.32
N GLU A 25 15.22 -26.93 -1.81
CA GLU A 25 16.23 -27.28 -0.82
C GLU A 25 17.66 -27.12 -1.36
N GLU A 26 17.93 -27.52 -2.61
CA GLU A 26 19.26 -27.39 -3.19
C GLU A 26 19.65 -25.92 -3.40
N ILE A 27 18.74 -25.07 -3.88
CA ILE A 27 19.02 -23.63 -4.02
C ILE A 27 19.18 -22.96 -2.64
N ILE A 28 18.38 -23.34 -1.63
CA ILE A 28 18.56 -22.85 -0.26
C ILE A 28 19.94 -23.24 0.28
N LYS A 29 20.39 -24.46 0.03
CA LYS A 29 21.74 -24.89 0.39
C LYS A 29 22.82 -24.08 -0.33
N MET A 30 22.64 -23.75 -1.62
CA MET A 30 23.56 -22.86 -2.35
C MET A 30 23.55 -21.43 -1.76
N LEU A 31 22.39 -20.92 -1.34
CA LEU A 31 22.25 -19.61 -0.70
C LEU A 31 22.92 -19.55 0.68
N LEU A 32 22.78 -20.60 1.47
CA LEU A 32 23.33 -20.67 2.84
C LEU A 32 24.80 -21.10 2.88
N SER A 33 25.35 -21.60 1.77
CA SER A 33 26.77 -21.97 1.68
C SER A 33 27.70 -20.73 1.78
N GLU A 34 28.73 -20.86 2.61
CA GLU A 34 29.77 -19.84 2.75
C GLU A 34 30.68 -19.82 1.50
N SER A 35 30.89 -18.63 0.95
CA SER A 35 31.74 -18.46 -0.23
C SER A 35 33.22 -18.61 0.16
N ALA A 36 33.88 -19.63 -0.37
CA ALA A 36 35.27 -20.00 -0.07
C ALA A 36 36.34 -18.99 -0.55
N ASN A 37 35.96 -17.89 -1.21
CA ASN A 37 36.88 -16.90 -1.76
C ASN A 37 36.34 -15.51 -1.42
N GLY A 38 37.21 -14.57 -1.07
CA GLY A 38 36.91 -13.19 -0.63
C GLY A 38 36.18 -12.29 -1.64
N VAL A 39 35.06 -12.77 -2.18
CA VAL A 39 34.13 -12.07 -3.06
C VAL A 39 32.96 -11.63 -2.19
N ASN A 40 32.65 -10.33 -2.25
CA ASN A 40 31.63 -9.71 -1.41
C ASN A 40 30.21 -10.26 -1.65
N PHE A 41 29.90 -10.73 -2.86
CA PHE A 41 28.64 -11.40 -3.15
C PHE A 41 28.80 -12.51 -4.20
N THR A 42 27.84 -13.43 -4.25
CA THR A 42 27.77 -14.48 -5.29
C THR A 42 26.41 -14.45 -5.99
N VAL A 43 26.41 -14.79 -7.28
CA VAL A 43 25.20 -14.81 -8.12
C VAL A 43 24.84 -16.27 -8.38
N ILE A 44 23.57 -16.63 -8.16
CA ILE A 44 22.99 -17.94 -8.47
C ILE A 44 21.98 -17.72 -9.58
N SER A 45 22.17 -18.40 -10.71
CA SER A 45 21.30 -18.25 -11.88
C SER A 45 20.41 -19.47 -12.03
N VAL A 46 19.09 -19.29 -11.96
CA VAL A 46 18.08 -20.33 -12.21
C VAL A 46 17.66 -20.26 -13.69
N VAL A 47 18.00 -21.28 -14.45
CA VAL A 47 17.78 -21.34 -15.91
C VAL A 47 16.75 -22.41 -16.24
N GLY A 48 15.84 -22.13 -17.17
CA GLY A 48 14.87 -23.13 -17.61
C GLY A 48 13.84 -22.57 -18.59
N LEU A 49 13.06 -23.48 -19.20
CA LEU A 49 12.07 -23.15 -20.23
C LEU A 49 11.01 -22.14 -19.75
N GLY A 50 10.33 -21.46 -20.69
CA GLY A 50 9.18 -20.62 -20.36
C GLY A 50 8.05 -21.43 -19.70
N GLY A 51 7.40 -20.88 -18.66
CA GLY A 51 6.29 -21.57 -17.97
C GLY A 51 6.68 -22.76 -17.09
N ILE A 52 7.98 -23.00 -16.87
CA ILE A 52 8.49 -24.12 -16.05
C ILE A 52 8.43 -23.90 -14.52
N GLY A 53 8.12 -22.66 -14.10
CA GLY A 53 7.97 -22.30 -12.68
C GLY A 53 9.20 -21.65 -12.01
N LYS A 54 10.09 -21.00 -12.76
CA LYS A 54 11.28 -20.32 -12.20
C LYS A 54 10.92 -19.23 -11.20
N THR A 55 10.06 -18.28 -11.60
CA THR A 55 9.55 -17.21 -10.75
C THR A 55 8.86 -17.79 -9.52
N THR A 56 8.03 -18.83 -9.70
CA THR A 56 7.37 -19.56 -8.60
C THR A 56 8.36 -20.16 -7.60
N LEU A 57 9.44 -20.78 -8.09
CA LEU A 57 10.48 -21.32 -7.22
C LEU A 57 11.25 -20.21 -6.48
N ALA A 58 11.61 -19.13 -7.17
CA ALA A 58 12.27 -17.99 -6.55
C ALA A 58 11.38 -17.33 -5.47
N GLN A 59 10.07 -17.24 -5.69
CA GLN A 59 9.09 -16.76 -4.69
C GLN A 59 9.08 -17.66 -3.45
N LEU A 60 9.03 -18.99 -3.62
CA LEU A 60 9.08 -19.96 -2.50
C LEU A 60 10.35 -19.82 -1.67
N ILE A 61 11.50 -19.60 -2.33
CA ILE A 61 12.79 -19.42 -1.67
C ILE A 61 12.84 -18.07 -0.93
N TYR A 62 12.37 -17.00 -1.56
CA TYR A 62 12.33 -15.66 -0.97
C TYR A 62 11.44 -15.57 0.29
N LYS A 63 10.41 -16.42 0.36
CA LYS A 63 9.51 -16.56 1.52
C LYS A 63 10.02 -17.51 2.61
N ASP A 64 11.00 -18.37 2.32
CA ASP A 64 11.45 -19.39 3.28
C ASP A 64 12.06 -18.75 4.54
N LYS A 65 11.59 -19.16 5.72
CA LYS A 65 12.01 -18.60 7.01
C LYS A 65 13.52 -18.68 7.23
N ARG A 66 14.19 -19.73 6.73
CA ARG A 66 15.65 -19.89 6.87
C ARG A 66 16.38 -18.81 6.06
N VAL A 67 15.89 -18.51 4.86
CA VAL A 67 16.43 -17.48 3.98
C VAL A 67 16.18 -16.09 4.57
N GLN A 68 14.96 -15.84 5.06
CA GLN A 68 14.61 -14.56 5.70
C GLN A 68 15.47 -14.26 6.94
N ASN A 69 15.69 -15.27 7.78
CA ASN A 69 16.51 -15.12 8.97
C ASN A 69 18.00 -14.91 8.62
N HIS A 70 18.46 -15.39 7.47
CA HIS A 70 19.85 -15.30 7.03
C HIS A 70 20.17 -13.99 6.27
N PHE A 71 19.18 -13.42 5.58
CA PHE A 71 19.30 -12.20 4.79
C PHE A 71 18.31 -11.14 5.29
N PRO A 72 18.70 -10.29 6.26
CA PRO A 72 17.82 -9.25 6.79
C PRO A 72 17.51 -8.16 5.75
N THR A 73 18.42 -7.92 4.81
CA THR A 73 18.23 -7.00 3.69
C THR A 73 17.88 -7.80 2.45
N LYS A 74 16.70 -7.58 1.86
CA LYS A 74 16.31 -8.26 0.64
C LYS A 74 15.41 -7.40 -0.23
N ALA A 75 15.52 -7.56 -1.54
CA ALA A 75 14.66 -6.89 -2.50
C ALA A 75 14.42 -7.75 -3.73
N TRP A 76 13.33 -7.47 -4.43
CA TRP A 76 12.91 -8.18 -5.62
C TRP A 76 12.64 -7.18 -6.75
N VAL A 77 13.17 -7.46 -7.94
CA VAL A 77 12.95 -6.64 -9.15
C VAL A 77 12.78 -7.54 -10.36
N CYS A 78 11.86 -7.19 -11.25
CA CYS A 78 11.64 -7.91 -12.50
C CYS A 78 12.24 -7.15 -13.69
N ILE A 79 13.11 -7.81 -14.45
CA ILE A 79 13.91 -7.17 -15.50
C ILE A 79 13.21 -7.33 -16.84
N SER A 80 12.85 -6.22 -17.50
CA SER A 80 12.23 -6.25 -18.82
C SER A 80 13.19 -6.63 -19.94
N GLU A 81 12.63 -7.04 -21.08
CA GLU A 81 13.36 -7.13 -22.35
C GLU A 81 14.10 -5.82 -22.66
N ASP A 82 13.45 -4.67 -22.46
CA ASP A 82 14.09 -3.35 -22.52
C ASP A 82 14.81 -3.04 -21.20
N TYR A 83 16.14 -3.08 -21.20
CA TYR A 83 16.95 -2.77 -20.03
C TYR A 83 16.89 -1.27 -19.67
N ASP A 84 16.41 -0.95 -18.45
CA ASP A 84 16.44 0.40 -17.88
C ASP A 84 17.07 0.39 -16.48
N ALA A 85 18.31 0.87 -16.39
CA ALA A 85 19.06 0.96 -15.15
C ALA A 85 18.38 1.87 -14.10
N ALA A 86 17.70 2.95 -14.50
CA ALA A 86 17.05 3.87 -13.56
C ALA A 86 15.82 3.21 -12.93
N ARG A 87 15.02 2.51 -13.73
CA ARG A 87 13.87 1.74 -13.27
C ARG A 87 14.29 0.64 -12.30
N ILE A 88 15.28 -0.18 -12.69
CA ILE A 88 15.78 -1.29 -11.85
C ILE A 88 16.28 -0.75 -10.51
N THR A 89 17.03 0.36 -10.53
CA THR A 89 17.55 0.96 -9.30
C THR A 89 16.42 1.51 -8.42
N LYS A 90 15.40 2.14 -9.02
CA LYS A 90 14.22 2.65 -8.31
C LYS A 90 13.41 1.53 -7.64
N GLU A 91 13.09 0.47 -8.39
CA GLU A 91 12.34 -0.68 -7.88
C GLU A 91 13.10 -1.42 -6.76
N LEU A 92 14.43 -1.52 -6.87
CA LEU A 92 15.25 -2.07 -5.79
C LEU A 92 15.22 -1.19 -4.54
N LEU A 93 15.28 0.14 -4.68
CA LEU A 93 15.18 1.06 -3.55
C LEU A 93 13.81 0.99 -2.87
N GLU A 94 12.72 0.95 -3.65
CA GLU A 94 11.36 0.77 -3.14
C GLU A 94 11.20 -0.58 -2.43
N GLY A 95 11.77 -1.66 -3.00
CA GLY A 95 11.79 -2.99 -2.40
C GLY A 95 12.63 -3.09 -1.12
N LEU A 96 13.54 -2.15 -0.90
CA LEU A 96 14.30 -1.97 0.34
C LEU A 96 13.62 -0.99 1.32
N GLU A 97 12.40 -0.55 1.03
CA GLU A 97 11.63 0.41 1.83
C GLU A 97 12.32 1.78 1.96
N ILE A 98 13.11 2.19 0.96
CA ILE A 98 13.76 3.50 0.93
C ILE A 98 12.84 4.53 0.27
N PRO A 99 12.48 5.62 0.97
CA PRO A 99 11.64 6.66 0.38
C PRO A 99 12.37 7.40 -0.75
N LEU A 100 11.64 7.61 -1.84
CA LEU A 100 12.08 8.35 -3.02
C LEU A 100 11.46 9.74 -3.02
N SER A 101 12.19 10.76 -3.48
CA SER A 101 11.62 12.09 -3.68
C SER A 101 11.01 12.19 -5.08
N ASP A 102 9.72 12.57 -5.18
CA ASP A 102 8.92 12.49 -6.41
C ASP A 102 9.30 13.49 -7.53
N ALA A 103 10.35 14.30 -7.35
CA ALA A 103 10.77 15.23 -8.39
C ALA A 103 12.30 15.33 -8.49
N SER A 104 12.85 14.80 -9.60
CA SER A 104 14.19 15.08 -10.15
C SER A 104 15.41 14.24 -9.71
N GLU A 105 15.25 13.04 -9.17
CA GLU A 105 16.41 12.16 -8.96
C GLU A 105 16.93 11.61 -10.30
N ASN A 106 18.22 11.80 -10.58
CA ASN A 106 18.87 11.27 -11.78
C ASN A 106 19.44 9.86 -11.52
N LEU A 107 19.80 9.12 -12.56
CA LEU A 107 20.31 7.74 -12.43
C LEU A 107 21.48 7.63 -11.44
N ASN A 108 22.39 8.61 -11.44
CA ASN A 108 23.56 8.61 -10.56
C ASN A 108 23.15 8.73 -9.08
N SER A 109 22.23 9.65 -8.75
CA SER A 109 21.76 9.80 -7.37
C SER A 109 21.05 8.54 -6.86
N LEU A 110 20.25 7.89 -7.71
CA LEU A 110 19.60 6.61 -7.37
C LEU A 110 20.64 5.51 -7.11
N GLN A 111 21.63 5.39 -8.01
CA GLN A 111 22.65 4.34 -7.91
C GLN A 111 23.57 4.52 -6.70
N VAL A 112 23.93 5.76 -6.37
CA VAL A 112 24.72 6.08 -5.16
C VAL A 112 23.93 5.73 -3.90
N LYS A 113 22.64 6.07 -3.84
CA LYS A 113 21.76 5.68 -2.70
C LYS A 113 21.69 4.17 -2.54
N LEU A 114 21.44 3.44 -3.62
CA LEU A 114 21.37 1.98 -3.57
C LEU A 114 22.70 1.36 -3.12
N GLN A 115 23.82 1.88 -3.63
CA GLN A 115 25.14 1.40 -3.23
C GLN A 115 25.42 1.67 -1.75
N LEU A 116 25.10 2.87 -1.25
CA LEU A 116 25.25 3.22 0.17
C LEU A 116 24.42 2.29 1.06
N GLU A 117 23.18 2.00 0.67
CA GLU A 117 22.31 1.12 1.44
C GLU A 117 22.82 -0.32 1.54
N LEU A 118 23.34 -0.85 0.43
CA LEU A 118 23.85 -2.22 0.39
C LEU A 118 25.25 -2.36 1.00
N THR A 119 25.98 -1.25 1.16
CA THR A 119 27.34 -1.27 1.68
C THR A 119 27.36 -1.68 3.15
N GLY A 120 28.18 -2.69 3.49
CA GLY A 120 28.26 -3.18 4.87
C GLY A 120 27.05 -3.96 5.36
N LYS A 121 26.10 -4.33 4.47
CA LYS A 121 24.96 -5.20 4.78
C LYS A 121 25.06 -6.54 4.05
N LYS A 122 24.49 -7.58 4.67
CA LYS A 122 24.33 -8.90 4.04
C LYS A 122 22.97 -8.95 3.37
N PHE A 123 22.95 -9.05 2.04
CA PHE A 123 21.71 -8.91 1.27
C PHE A 123 21.39 -10.14 0.40
N LEU A 124 20.10 -10.25 0.08
CA LEU A 124 19.57 -11.11 -0.99
C LEU A 124 18.79 -10.27 -2.01
N LEU A 125 19.27 -10.19 -3.24
CA LEU A 125 18.54 -9.54 -4.33
C LEU A 125 18.00 -10.58 -5.31
N VAL A 126 16.75 -10.46 -5.72
CA VAL A 126 16.17 -11.29 -6.79
C VAL A 126 15.97 -10.45 -8.03
N LEU A 127 16.64 -10.85 -9.11
CA LEU A 127 16.55 -10.30 -10.45
C LEU A 127 15.76 -11.28 -11.32
N ASP A 128 14.44 -11.12 -11.35
CA ASP A 128 13.55 -12.07 -12.02
C ASP A 128 13.43 -11.79 -13.52
N ASP A 129 13.53 -12.87 -14.29
CA ASP A 129 13.37 -12.98 -15.74
C ASP A 129 14.30 -12.04 -16.55
N HIS A 130 15.61 -12.19 -16.37
CA HIS A 130 16.64 -11.38 -17.01
C HIS A 130 16.84 -11.75 -18.49
N TRP A 131 16.64 -10.77 -19.40
CA TRP A 131 16.76 -10.91 -20.86
C TRP A 131 17.98 -10.21 -21.49
N ASN A 132 18.61 -9.25 -20.79
CA ASN A 132 19.67 -8.44 -21.40
C ASN A 132 20.95 -9.27 -21.64
N ARG A 133 21.44 -9.29 -22.89
CA ARG A 133 22.70 -9.95 -23.28
C ARG A 133 23.92 -9.01 -23.25
N ALA A 134 23.71 -7.71 -23.01
CA ALA A 134 24.79 -6.73 -22.99
C ALA A 134 25.63 -6.85 -21.71
N PHE A 135 26.84 -7.41 -21.87
CA PHE A 135 27.82 -7.58 -20.78
C PHE A 135 28.10 -6.28 -20.02
N ASN A 136 28.21 -5.15 -20.74
CA ASN A 136 28.50 -3.84 -20.16
C ASN A 136 27.43 -3.34 -19.17
N ASP A 137 26.18 -3.75 -19.33
CA ASP A 137 25.08 -3.31 -18.47
C ASP A 137 25.04 -4.08 -17.17
N TRP A 138 25.34 -5.38 -17.22
CA TRP A 138 25.56 -6.18 -16.01
C TRP A 138 26.76 -5.66 -15.21
N ASP A 139 27.88 -5.35 -15.86
CA ASP A 139 29.07 -4.83 -15.17
C ASP A 139 28.79 -3.53 -14.41
N LYS A 140 27.95 -2.63 -14.95
CA LYS A 140 27.52 -1.41 -14.26
C LYS A 140 26.68 -1.73 -13.01
N LEU A 141 25.71 -2.63 -13.11
CA LEU A 141 24.91 -3.08 -11.95
C LEU A 141 25.79 -3.77 -10.89
N ARG A 142 26.72 -4.60 -11.35
CA ARG A 142 27.63 -5.37 -10.51
C ARG A 142 28.46 -4.47 -9.59
N VAL A 143 28.84 -3.28 -10.03
CA VAL A 143 29.58 -2.29 -9.23
C VAL A 143 28.76 -1.80 -8.04
N LEU A 144 27.44 -1.66 -8.18
CA LEU A 144 26.54 -1.19 -7.12
C LEU A 144 26.52 -2.15 -5.93
N PHE A 145 26.70 -3.45 -6.20
CA PHE A 145 26.60 -4.51 -5.20
C PHE A 145 27.93 -4.84 -4.51
N LYS A 146 29.05 -4.27 -5.00
CA LYS A 146 30.39 -4.58 -4.47
C LYS A 146 30.58 -4.19 -3.00
N GLY A 147 29.81 -3.24 -2.47
CA GLY A 147 29.91 -2.82 -1.07
C GLY A 147 29.37 -3.84 -0.05
N GLY A 148 28.68 -4.89 -0.49
CA GLY A 148 28.03 -5.86 0.39
C GLY A 148 28.97 -6.63 1.31
N LEU A 149 28.45 -7.09 2.45
CA LEU A 149 29.15 -8.02 3.34
C LEU A 149 29.32 -9.38 2.65
N GLN A 150 30.44 -10.04 2.95
CA GLN A 150 30.74 -11.40 2.48
C GLN A 150 29.56 -12.35 2.78
N GLY A 151 29.23 -13.16 1.77
CA GLY A 151 28.08 -14.06 1.82
C GLY A 151 26.77 -13.45 1.33
N SER A 152 26.77 -12.21 0.82
CA SER A 152 25.62 -11.66 0.09
C SER A 152 25.32 -12.45 -1.18
N LYS A 153 24.05 -12.56 -1.55
CA LYS A 153 23.57 -13.41 -2.65
C LYS A 153 22.69 -12.62 -3.61
N ILE A 154 22.77 -12.97 -4.89
CA ILE A 154 21.84 -12.49 -5.92
C ILE A 154 21.27 -13.70 -6.64
N ILE A 155 19.95 -13.82 -6.70
CA ILE A 155 19.26 -14.82 -7.52
C ILE A 155 18.90 -14.16 -8.83
N VAL A 156 19.23 -14.79 -9.93
CA VAL A 156 18.80 -14.39 -11.27
C VAL A 156 17.95 -15.50 -11.84
N THR A 157 16.77 -15.21 -12.39
CA THR A 157 16.05 -16.20 -13.19
C THR A 157 16.14 -15.81 -14.67
N THR A 158 16.34 -16.79 -15.56
CA THR A 158 16.40 -16.51 -17.00
C THR A 158 16.00 -17.74 -17.82
N ARG A 159 15.66 -17.53 -19.09
CA ARG A 159 15.40 -18.61 -20.07
C ARG A 159 16.65 -18.96 -20.87
N ASP A 160 17.69 -18.13 -20.82
CA ASP A 160 18.88 -18.23 -21.67
C ASP A 160 20.12 -18.57 -20.84
N GLU A 161 20.68 -19.76 -21.07
CA GLU A 161 21.90 -20.23 -20.40
C GLU A 161 23.10 -19.30 -20.68
N LYS A 162 23.15 -18.63 -21.84
CA LYS A 162 24.23 -17.68 -22.15
C LYS A 162 24.20 -16.45 -21.25
N ILE A 163 23.02 -15.99 -20.86
CA ILE A 163 22.86 -14.88 -19.90
C ILE A 163 23.33 -15.34 -18.53
N ALA A 164 22.97 -16.56 -18.10
CA ALA A 164 23.43 -17.11 -16.83
C ALA A 164 24.97 -17.23 -16.77
N LEU A 165 25.60 -17.74 -17.83
CA LEU A 165 27.06 -17.83 -17.95
C LEU A 165 27.77 -16.48 -17.97
N MET A 166 27.08 -15.42 -18.43
CA MET A 166 27.58 -14.05 -18.38
C MET A 166 27.58 -13.49 -16.95
N MET A 167 26.59 -13.86 -16.13
CA MET A 167 26.39 -13.28 -14.80
C MET A 167 27.09 -14.07 -13.68
N CYS A 168 27.23 -15.38 -13.81
CA CYS A 168 27.82 -16.23 -12.77
C CYS A 168 28.72 -17.35 -13.34
N LYS A 169 29.46 -18.01 -12.45
CA LYS A 169 30.25 -19.20 -12.81
C LYS A 169 29.33 -20.36 -13.12
N LYS A 170 29.81 -21.30 -13.94
CA LYS A 170 29.04 -22.50 -14.33
C LYS A 170 28.57 -23.32 -13.12
N GLU A 171 29.34 -23.39 -12.04
CA GLU A 171 28.91 -24.11 -10.82
C GLU A 171 27.78 -23.42 -10.04
N SER A 172 27.48 -22.14 -10.36
CA SER A 172 26.41 -21.35 -9.75
C SER A 172 25.17 -21.25 -10.64
N ILE A 173 25.13 -22.02 -11.74
CA ILE A 173 23.96 -22.14 -12.61
C ILE A 173 23.15 -23.36 -12.17
N TYR A 174 21.91 -23.13 -11.77
CA TYR A 174 20.94 -24.15 -11.46
C TYR A 174 19.99 -24.31 -12.65
N SER A 175 20.08 -25.43 -13.36
CA SER A 175 19.16 -25.74 -14.45
C SER A 175 17.91 -26.40 -13.89
N LEU A 176 16.76 -25.78 -14.11
CA LEU A 176 15.48 -26.27 -13.62
C LEU A 176 14.93 -27.34 -14.56
N ASP A 177 14.81 -28.55 -14.02
CA ASP A 177 14.29 -29.69 -14.76
C ASP A 177 12.75 -29.71 -14.81
N LEU A 178 12.23 -30.53 -15.73
CA LEU A 178 10.81 -30.82 -15.87
C LEU A 178 10.27 -31.51 -14.61
N ILE A 179 9.08 -31.11 -14.15
CA ILE A 179 8.41 -31.70 -12.97
C ILE A 179 8.16 -33.19 -13.20
N ALA A 180 8.26 -34.05 -12.18
CA ALA A 180 7.94 -35.48 -12.26
C ALA A 180 6.54 -35.74 -12.83
N GLU A 181 6.33 -36.86 -13.53
CA GLU A 181 5.01 -37.17 -14.12
C GLU A 181 3.91 -37.23 -13.05
N GLU A 182 4.21 -37.77 -11.87
CA GLU A 182 3.26 -37.89 -10.75
C GLU A 182 2.88 -36.52 -10.16
N ASP A 183 3.85 -35.61 -10.07
CA ASP A 183 3.62 -34.24 -9.60
C ASP A 183 2.86 -33.42 -10.66
N CYS A 184 3.14 -33.64 -11.96
CA CYS A 184 2.35 -33.07 -13.05
C CYS A 184 0.90 -33.60 -13.02
N TRP A 185 0.71 -34.89 -12.75
CA TRP A 185 -0.61 -35.48 -12.59
C TRP A 185 -1.34 -34.88 -11.40
N SER A 186 -0.68 -34.76 -10.24
CA SER A 186 -1.25 -34.13 -9.03
C SER A 186 -1.68 -32.69 -9.31
N LEU A 187 -0.86 -31.94 -10.04
CA LEU A 187 -1.17 -30.58 -10.47
C LEU A 187 -2.39 -30.54 -11.40
N PHE A 188 -2.41 -31.42 -12.42
CA PHE A 188 -3.54 -31.55 -13.35
C PHE A 188 -4.82 -31.91 -12.61
N GLU A 189 -4.72 -32.87 -11.71
CA GLU A 189 -5.85 -33.45 -10.98
C GLU A 189 -6.56 -32.38 -10.15
N LYS A 190 -5.77 -31.61 -9.39
CA LYS A 190 -6.28 -30.48 -8.61
C LYS A 190 -7.03 -29.46 -9.46
N HIS A 191 -6.58 -29.18 -10.68
CA HIS A 191 -7.17 -28.13 -11.52
C HIS A 191 -8.35 -28.63 -12.38
N ALA A 192 -8.34 -29.89 -12.82
CA ALA A 192 -9.35 -30.46 -13.70
C ALA A 192 -10.54 -31.09 -12.95
N PHE A 193 -10.33 -31.66 -11.76
CA PHE A 193 -11.33 -32.47 -11.04
C PHE A 193 -11.91 -31.83 -9.78
N GLU A 194 -11.54 -30.59 -9.42
CA GLU A 194 -11.99 -29.90 -8.20
C GLU A 194 -13.52 -29.89 -7.99
N ASN A 195 -14.31 -30.03 -9.06
CA ASN A 195 -15.78 -30.01 -9.03
C ASN A 195 -16.44 -31.32 -9.54
N LYS A 196 -15.72 -32.45 -9.60
CA LYS A 196 -16.24 -33.71 -10.16
C LYS A 196 -16.36 -34.82 -9.11
N ASP A 197 -17.44 -35.61 -9.19
CA ASP A 197 -17.72 -36.75 -8.32
C ASP A 197 -16.78 -37.93 -8.59
N GLY A 198 -16.65 -38.85 -7.61
CA GLY A 198 -15.70 -39.97 -7.63
C GLY A 198 -15.85 -40.92 -8.84
N ASP A 199 -17.08 -41.21 -9.28
CA ASP A 199 -17.31 -42.15 -10.39
C ASP A 199 -16.90 -41.57 -11.76
N GLN A 200 -17.13 -40.27 -12.00
CA GLN A 200 -16.70 -39.59 -13.24
C GLN A 200 -15.18 -39.41 -13.31
N ARG A 201 -14.51 -39.37 -12.16
CA ARG A 201 -13.05 -39.24 -12.08
C ARG A 201 -12.34 -40.48 -12.61
N LEU A 202 -12.86 -41.67 -12.29
CA LEU A 202 -12.24 -42.95 -12.67
C LEU A 202 -12.23 -43.20 -14.19
N GLU A 203 -13.30 -42.83 -14.90
CA GLU A 203 -13.38 -42.99 -16.36
C GLU A 203 -12.48 -41.99 -17.11
N LEU A 204 -12.32 -40.77 -16.58
CA LEU A 204 -11.57 -39.69 -17.22
C LEU A 204 -10.08 -39.69 -16.87
N GLU A 205 -9.67 -40.39 -15.81
CA GLU A 205 -8.30 -40.43 -15.31
C GLU A 205 -7.31 -40.96 -16.36
N ASP A 206 -7.66 -42.05 -17.04
CA ASP A 206 -6.80 -42.65 -18.06
C ASP A 206 -6.57 -41.72 -19.27
N ILE A 207 -7.63 -41.03 -19.70
CA ILE A 207 -7.55 -40.03 -20.79
C ILE A 207 -6.72 -38.83 -20.32
N GLY A 208 -6.96 -38.35 -19.09
CA GLY A 208 -6.21 -37.28 -18.46
C GLY A 208 -4.71 -37.54 -18.42
N LYS A 209 -4.29 -38.74 -17.99
CA LYS A 209 -2.87 -39.12 -17.94
C LYS A 209 -2.22 -39.08 -19.33
N LYS A 210 -2.94 -39.49 -20.38
CA LYS A 210 -2.46 -39.36 -21.78
C LYS A 210 -2.33 -37.89 -22.21
N ILE A 211 -3.26 -37.02 -21.80
CA ILE A 211 -3.21 -35.59 -22.11
C ILE A 211 -2.02 -34.92 -21.38
N VAL A 212 -1.80 -35.23 -20.10
CA VAL A 212 -0.66 -34.68 -19.33
C VAL A 212 0.68 -35.00 -19.99
N LYS A 213 0.83 -36.20 -20.59
CA LYS A 213 2.02 -36.58 -21.36
C LYS A 213 2.25 -35.67 -22.57
N LYS A 214 1.19 -35.15 -23.21
CA LYS A 214 1.30 -34.18 -24.32
C LYS A 214 1.65 -32.76 -23.86
N CYS A 215 1.44 -32.41 -22.59
CA CYS A 215 1.79 -31.11 -22.02
C CYS A 215 3.30 -30.91 -21.78
N ALA A 216 4.15 -31.84 -22.22
CA ALA A 216 5.61 -31.80 -22.09
C ALA A 216 6.12 -31.50 -20.67
N ARG A 217 5.34 -31.90 -19.64
CA ARG A 217 5.65 -31.70 -18.21
C ARG A 217 5.90 -30.24 -17.81
N LEU A 218 5.31 -29.30 -18.56
CA LEU A 218 5.34 -27.86 -18.25
C LEU A 218 4.13 -27.47 -17.37
N PRO A 219 4.33 -26.92 -16.16
CA PRO A 219 3.24 -26.55 -15.25
C PRO A 219 2.18 -25.64 -15.88
N LEU A 220 2.59 -24.61 -16.64
CA LEU A 220 1.66 -23.70 -17.29
C LEU A 220 0.79 -24.43 -18.33
N ALA A 221 1.39 -25.30 -19.15
CA ALA A 221 0.66 -26.09 -20.14
C ALA A 221 -0.34 -27.04 -19.46
N VAL A 222 0.09 -27.72 -18.39
CA VAL A 222 -0.75 -28.61 -17.58
C VAL A 222 -1.93 -27.85 -16.98
N LYS A 223 -1.69 -26.72 -16.29
CA LYS A 223 -2.75 -25.89 -15.69
C LYS A 223 -3.75 -25.39 -16.72
N THR A 224 -3.27 -24.92 -17.88
CA THR A 224 -4.13 -24.37 -18.93
C THR A 224 -5.06 -25.42 -19.51
N VAL A 225 -4.55 -26.62 -19.82
CA VAL A 225 -5.36 -27.72 -20.37
C VAL A 225 -6.27 -28.33 -19.32
N ALA A 226 -5.80 -28.47 -18.07
CA ALA A 226 -6.64 -28.87 -16.95
C ALA A 226 -7.83 -27.90 -16.76
N GLY A 227 -7.58 -26.59 -16.82
CA GLY A 227 -8.59 -25.55 -16.74
C GLY A 227 -9.61 -25.60 -17.88
N LEU A 228 -9.17 -25.90 -19.11
CA LEU A 228 -10.07 -26.18 -20.24
C LEU A 228 -11.00 -27.38 -19.94
N LEU A 229 -10.40 -28.49 -19.51
CA LEU A 229 -11.08 -29.76 -19.27
C LEU A 229 -12.00 -29.74 -18.04
N ARG A 230 -11.82 -28.78 -17.14
CA ARG A 230 -12.72 -28.53 -16.00
C ARG A 230 -14.17 -28.30 -16.45
N SER A 231 -14.36 -27.69 -17.62
CA SER A 231 -15.69 -27.43 -18.20
C SER A 231 -16.28 -28.62 -18.98
N LYS A 232 -15.51 -29.68 -19.20
CA LYS A 232 -15.88 -30.86 -20.00
C LYS A 232 -16.23 -32.03 -19.11
N THR A 233 -17.41 -32.61 -19.28
CA THR A 233 -17.94 -33.64 -18.36
C THR A 233 -17.88 -35.05 -18.93
N THR A 234 -17.77 -35.21 -20.25
CA THR A 234 -17.83 -36.52 -20.92
C THR A 234 -16.45 -37.01 -21.38
N ALA A 235 -16.28 -38.34 -21.48
CA ALA A 235 -15.05 -38.96 -21.97
C ALA A 235 -14.79 -38.64 -23.45
N GLU A 236 -15.83 -38.56 -24.27
CA GLU A 236 -15.73 -38.17 -25.69
C GLU A 236 -15.11 -36.77 -25.84
N GLU A 237 -15.56 -35.81 -25.05
CA GLU A 237 -15.00 -34.45 -25.07
C GLU A 237 -13.54 -34.41 -24.63
N TRP A 238 -13.09 -35.31 -23.75
CA TRP A 238 -11.69 -35.42 -23.35
C TRP A 238 -10.85 -36.09 -24.44
N GLU A 239 -11.39 -37.11 -25.10
CA GLU A 239 -10.72 -37.80 -26.20
C GLU A 239 -10.55 -36.87 -27.41
N ASP A 240 -11.54 -36.03 -27.72
CA ASP A 240 -11.45 -34.98 -28.75
C ASP A 240 -10.25 -34.03 -28.51
N ILE A 241 -10.04 -33.64 -27.25
CA ILE A 241 -8.87 -32.83 -26.85
C ILE A 241 -7.58 -33.62 -27.00
N LEU A 242 -7.58 -34.91 -26.65
CA LEU A 242 -6.41 -35.79 -26.78
C LEU A 242 -6.00 -35.96 -28.25
N VAL A 243 -6.94 -36.15 -29.18
CA VAL A 243 -6.63 -36.41 -30.61
C VAL A 243 -6.47 -35.16 -31.46
N SER A 244 -6.67 -33.96 -30.90
CA SER A 244 -6.59 -32.68 -31.62
C SER A 244 -5.29 -32.49 -32.40
N GLU A 245 -5.40 -32.06 -33.66
CA GLU A 245 -4.27 -31.77 -34.56
C GLU A 245 -3.40 -30.60 -34.08
N VAL A 246 -3.91 -29.76 -33.18
CA VAL A 246 -3.17 -28.62 -32.59
C VAL A 246 -1.92 -29.09 -31.84
N TRP A 247 -1.93 -30.31 -31.30
CA TRP A 247 -0.74 -30.91 -30.65
C TRP A 247 0.42 -31.14 -31.61
N THR A 248 0.13 -31.32 -32.91
CA THR A 248 1.11 -31.65 -33.96
C THR A 248 1.43 -30.47 -34.88
N GLN A 249 0.73 -29.35 -34.75
CA GLN A 249 0.99 -28.12 -35.52
C GLN A 249 2.26 -27.42 -34.98
N THR A 250 3.41 -27.84 -35.50
CA THR A 250 4.74 -27.26 -35.24
C THR A 250 5.12 -26.18 -36.24
N ASP A 251 4.17 -25.38 -36.74
CA ASP A 251 4.53 -24.23 -37.59
C ASP A 251 5.29 -23.21 -36.73
N ASN A 252 6.61 -23.35 -36.84
CA ASN A 252 7.71 -22.78 -36.06
C ASN A 252 7.99 -21.32 -36.45
N GLU A 253 7.02 -20.43 -36.30
CA GLU A 253 7.30 -18.99 -36.42
C GLU A 253 7.18 -18.22 -35.09
N ASP A 254 6.38 -18.68 -34.11
CA ASP A 254 6.04 -17.88 -32.92
C ASP A 254 6.43 -18.50 -31.54
N ASP A 255 7.09 -19.67 -31.46
CA ASP A 255 7.47 -20.36 -30.19
C ASP A 255 6.32 -20.60 -29.16
N ILE A 256 5.05 -20.52 -29.58
CA ILE A 256 3.88 -20.66 -28.69
C ILE A 256 3.61 -22.14 -28.33
N LEU A 257 3.42 -22.42 -27.04
CA LEU A 257 3.05 -23.74 -26.53
C LEU A 257 1.74 -24.28 -27.16
N PRO A 258 1.72 -25.51 -27.72
CA PRO A 258 0.52 -26.12 -28.28
C PRO A 258 -0.66 -26.18 -27.30
N ALA A 259 -0.38 -26.43 -26.02
CA ALA A 259 -1.37 -26.43 -24.94
C ALA A 259 -2.12 -25.08 -24.80
N LEU A 260 -1.40 -23.95 -24.97
CA LEU A 260 -2.00 -22.62 -24.92
C LEU A 260 -2.86 -22.36 -26.16
N ARG A 261 -2.37 -22.72 -27.36
CA ARG A 261 -3.14 -22.66 -28.61
C ARG A 261 -4.43 -23.49 -28.52
N LEU A 262 -4.34 -24.68 -27.93
CA LEU A 262 -5.46 -25.58 -27.74
C LEU A 262 -6.52 -24.98 -26.80
N SER A 263 -6.10 -24.43 -25.65
CA SER A 263 -7.01 -23.74 -24.74
C SER A 263 -7.73 -22.56 -25.39
N TYR A 264 -7.00 -21.74 -26.16
CA TYR A 264 -7.60 -20.65 -26.93
C TYR A 264 -8.58 -21.15 -27.99
N SER A 265 -8.23 -22.19 -28.76
CA SER A 265 -9.08 -22.73 -29.83
C SER A 265 -10.43 -23.24 -29.32
N HIS A 266 -10.51 -23.64 -28.04
CA HIS A 266 -11.73 -24.10 -27.38
C HIS A 266 -12.42 -23.01 -26.54
N LEU A 267 -11.98 -21.76 -26.59
CA LEU A 267 -12.74 -20.65 -25.99
C LEU A 267 -14.03 -20.39 -26.81
N PRO A 268 -15.12 -19.97 -26.15
CA PRO A 268 -16.28 -19.43 -26.84
C PRO A 268 -15.88 -18.30 -27.80
N SER A 269 -16.58 -18.19 -28.94
CA SER A 269 -16.19 -17.27 -30.02
C SER A 269 -16.07 -15.80 -29.59
N ARG A 270 -16.91 -15.34 -28.66
CA ARG A 270 -16.83 -13.99 -28.08
C ARG A 270 -15.64 -13.85 -27.14
N LEU A 271 -15.42 -14.85 -26.28
CA LEU A 271 -14.31 -14.84 -25.33
C LEU A 271 -12.95 -14.90 -26.03
N LYS A 272 -12.85 -15.57 -27.18
CA LYS A 272 -11.66 -15.50 -28.07
C LYS A 272 -11.33 -14.07 -28.47
N ARG A 273 -12.34 -13.26 -28.79
CA ARG A 273 -12.16 -11.84 -29.18
C ARG A 273 -11.80 -10.98 -27.98
N CYS A 274 -12.40 -11.23 -26.82
CA CYS A 274 -12.02 -10.57 -25.56
C CYS A 274 -10.56 -10.85 -25.21
N PHE A 275 -10.13 -12.11 -25.28
CA PHE A 275 -8.75 -12.52 -25.06
C PHE A 275 -7.79 -11.88 -26.08
N ALA A 276 -8.12 -11.91 -27.39
CA ALA A 276 -7.32 -11.25 -28.41
C ALA A 276 -7.21 -9.72 -28.20
N CYS A 277 -8.23 -9.10 -27.60
CA CYS A 277 -8.20 -7.69 -27.21
C CYS A 277 -7.26 -7.42 -26.03
N CYS A 278 -7.03 -8.40 -25.14
CA CYS A 278 -6.05 -8.27 -24.06
C CYS A 278 -4.62 -8.08 -24.59
N ALA A 279 -4.37 -8.42 -25.86
CA ALA A 279 -3.11 -8.13 -26.53
C ALA A 279 -2.77 -6.64 -26.58
N VAL A 280 -3.64 -5.69 -26.18
CA VAL A 280 -3.21 -4.30 -26.01
C VAL A 280 -2.28 -4.09 -24.83
N PHE A 281 -2.34 -4.95 -23.81
CA PHE A 281 -1.49 -4.84 -22.63
C PHE A 281 -0.14 -5.48 -22.89
N HIS A 282 0.94 -4.80 -22.50
CA HIS A 282 2.28 -5.38 -22.58
C HIS A 282 2.46 -6.56 -21.63
N LYS A 283 3.56 -7.30 -21.82
CA LYS A 283 4.02 -8.32 -20.88
C LYS A 283 4.09 -7.73 -19.48
N ASP A 284 3.55 -8.48 -18.52
CA ASP A 284 3.48 -8.13 -17.10
C ASP A 284 2.69 -6.87 -16.74
N PHE A 285 1.96 -6.23 -17.67
CA PHE A 285 1.13 -5.09 -17.32
C PHE A 285 -0.05 -5.54 -16.44
N GLU A 286 -0.07 -5.05 -15.20
CA GLU A 286 -1.22 -5.23 -14.31
C GLU A 286 -2.31 -4.20 -14.63
N PHE A 287 -3.55 -4.68 -14.72
CA PHE A 287 -4.72 -3.84 -15.00
C PHE A 287 -5.85 -4.12 -14.02
N ARG A 288 -6.70 -3.11 -13.80
CA ARG A 288 -7.91 -3.26 -13.00
C ARG A 288 -9.00 -3.94 -13.84
N LYS A 289 -9.88 -4.70 -13.19
CA LYS A 289 -10.99 -5.39 -13.87
C LYS A 289 -11.91 -4.41 -14.60
N GLU A 290 -12.14 -3.22 -14.06
CA GLU A 290 -13.01 -2.20 -14.66
C GLU A 290 -12.45 -1.72 -16.00
N GLU A 291 -11.13 -1.58 -16.12
CA GLU A 291 -10.47 -1.09 -17.33
C GLU A 291 -10.70 -2.04 -18.51
N ILE A 292 -10.50 -3.34 -18.28
CA ILE A 292 -10.65 -4.36 -19.32
C ILE A 292 -12.11 -4.61 -19.68
N ILE A 293 -13.02 -4.58 -18.70
CA ILE A 293 -14.46 -4.70 -18.95
C ILE A 293 -14.96 -3.53 -19.81
N HIS A 294 -14.53 -2.31 -19.50
CA HIS A 294 -14.87 -1.13 -20.31
C HIS A 294 -14.25 -1.20 -21.72
N LEU A 295 -13.03 -1.72 -21.85
CA LEU A 295 -12.39 -1.94 -23.15
C LEU A 295 -13.20 -2.91 -24.01
N TRP A 296 -13.63 -4.04 -23.44
CA TRP A 296 -14.47 -5.03 -24.11
C TRP A 296 -15.86 -4.47 -24.45
N GLN A 297 -16.46 -3.72 -23.54
CA GLN A 297 -17.76 -3.07 -23.74
C GLN A 297 -17.71 -2.05 -24.89
N ALA A 298 -16.73 -1.14 -24.89
CA ALA A 298 -16.58 -0.12 -25.92
C ALA A 298 -16.40 -0.73 -27.32
N ASN A 299 -15.79 -1.91 -27.40
CA ASN A 299 -15.52 -2.63 -28.64
C ASN A 299 -16.58 -3.66 -29.06
N ASP A 300 -17.76 -3.71 -28.41
CA ASP A 300 -18.82 -4.71 -28.67
C ASP A 300 -18.38 -6.18 -28.50
N LEU A 301 -17.46 -6.45 -27.58
CA LEU A 301 -16.96 -7.81 -27.37
C LEU A 301 -17.82 -8.61 -26.38
N LEU A 302 -18.52 -7.92 -25.48
CA LEU A 302 -19.43 -8.50 -24.50
C LEU A 302 -20.80 -8.80 -25.08
N GLU A 303 -21.50 -9.77 -24.49
CA GLU A 303 -22.89 -10.04 -24.82
C GLU A 303 -23.81 -8.91 -24.33
N PRO A 304 -24.91 -8.62 -25.07
CA PRO A 304 -25.91 -7.68 -24.59
C PRO A 304 -26.45 -8.13 -23.23
N PRO A 305 -26.52 -7.24 -22.23
CA PRO A 305 -27.08 -7.58 -20.93
C PRO A 305 -28.55 -7.97 -21.07
N GLY A 306 -28.94 -9.12 -20.53
CA GLY A 306 -30.35 -9.48 -20.32
C GLY A 306 -31.01 -8.59 -19.25
N GLU A 307 -32.32 -8.73 -19.04
CA GLU A 307 -33.08 -7.87 -18.12
C GLU A 307 -32.53 -7.85 -16.68
N ASN A 308 -31.92 -8.95 -16.22
CA ASN A 308 -31.46 -9.13 -14.85
C ASN A 308 -29.93 -9.06 -14.65
N LYS A 309 -29.12 -9.01 -15.72
CA LYS A 309 -27.65 -9.02 -15.63
C LYS A 309 -27.02 -7.72 -16.11
N GLY A 310 -25.98 -7.25 -15.42
CA GLY A 310 -25.20 -6.07 -15.82
C GLY A 310 -24.03 -6.41 -16.75
N ILE A 311 -23.54 -5.44 -17.53
CA ILE A 311 -22.31 -5.60 -18.33
C ILE A 311 -21.11 -5.96 -17.45
N GLU A 312 -21.01 -5.35 -16.28
CA GLU A 312 -19.99 -5.67 -15.27
C GLU A 312 -20.04 -7.14 -14.85
N GLN A 313 -21.23 -7.70 -14.64
CA GLN A 313 -21.40 -9.11 -14.27
C GLN A 313 -20.99 -10.06 -15.40
N ILE A 314 -21.36 -9.73 -16.64
CA ILE A 314 -20.94 -10.50 -17.83
C ILE A 314 -19.42 -10.43 -18.00
N GLY A 315 -18.84 -9.23 -17.82
CA GLY A 315 -17.40 -9.03 -17.85
C GLY A 315 -16.67 -9.84 -16.78
N GLU A 316 -17.20 -9.88 -15.55
CA GLU A 316 -16.67 -10.68 -14.45
C GLU A 316 -16.78 -12.19 -14.73
N GLU A 317 -17.88 -12.66 -15.32
CA GLU A 317 -18.03 -14.06 -15.77
C GLU A 317 -16.95 -14.42 -16.80
N TYR A 318 -16.67 -13.52 -17.75
CA TYR A 318 -15.63 -13.72 -18.77
C TYR A 318 -14.22 -13.70 -18.17
N LEU A 319 -13.92 -12.78 -17.26
CA LEU A 319 -12.65 -12.75 -16.53
C LEU A 319 -12.43 -14.02 -15.72
N ARG A 320 -13.49 -14.49 -15.05
CA ARG A 320 -13.46 -15.73 -14.27
C ARG A 320 -13.15 -16.93 -15.15
N GLU A 321 -13.76 -17.04 -16.33
CA GLU A 321 -13.48 -18.12 -17.29
C GLU A 321 -12.04 -18.08 -17.81
N LEU A 322 -11.52 -16.90 -18.16
CA LEU A 322 -10.11 -16.76 -18.57
C LEU A 322 -9.14 -17.14 -17.44
N ARG A 323 -9.48 -16.77 -16.20
CA ARG A 323 -8.71 -17.14 -15.00
C ARG A 323 -8.73 -18.65 -14.75
N PHE A 324 -9.89 -19.29 -14.89
CA PHE A 324 -10.01 -20.75 -14.74
C PHE A 324 -9.16 -21.52 -15.75
N ARG A 325 -8.96 -20.96 -16.95
CA ARG A 325 -8.07 -21.55 -17.97
C ARG A 325 -6.62 -21.11 -17.83
N SER A 326 -6.25 -20.44 -16.75
CA SER A 326 -4.92 -19.87 -16.51
C SER A 326 -4.42 -18.95 -17.64
N LEU A 327 -5.36 -18.33 -18.37
CA LEU A 327 -5.05 -17.33 -19.41
C LEU A 327 -4.94 -15.92 -18.82
N LEU A 328 -5.48 -15.69 -17.63
CA LEU A 328 -5.27 -14.52 -16.81
C LEU A 328 -4.91 -14.95 -15.39
N GLU A 329 -4.01 -14.21 -14.76
CA GLU A 329 -3.65 -14.36 -13.36
C GLU A 329 -4.23 -13.19 -12.56
N GLN A 330 -4.56 -13.42 -11.29
CA GLN A 330 -5.04 -12.38 -10.39
C GLN A 330 -4.12 -12.30 -9.17
N SER A 331 -3.58 -11.11 -8.90
CA SER A 331 -2.74 -10.85 -7.75
C SER A 331 -3.57 -10.77 -6.46
N THR A 332 -2.90 -10.84 -5.30
CA THR A 332 -3.55 -10.66 -3.99
C THR A 332 -4.24 -9.32 -3.84
N ASN A 333 -3.78 -8.31 -4.59
CA ASN A 333 -4.33 -6.96 -4.58
C ASN A 333 -5.54 -6.82 -5.52
N GLY A 334 -5.98 -7.92 -6.14
CA GLY A 334 -7.13 -7.97 -7.05
C GLY A 334 -6.84 -7.52 -8.48
N LEU A 335 -5.60 -7.15 -8.81
CA LEU A 335 -5.18 -6.77 -10.17
C LEU A 335 -4.99 -8.00 -11.05
N PHE A 336 -5.20 -7.84 -12.35
CA PHE A 336 -5.06 -8.91 -13.33
C PHE A 336 -3.82 -8.72 -14.17
N SER A 337 -3.15 -9.82 -14.53
CA SER A 337 -2.00 -9.85 -15.42
C SER A 337 -2.06 -11.05 -16.37
N MET A 338 -1.21 -11.04 -17.40
CA MET A 338 -1.00 -12.18 -18.31
C MET A 338 0.44 -12.64 -18.18
N HIS A 339 0.62 -13.96 -17.99
CA HIS A 339 1.93 -14.59 -18.14
C HIS A 339 2.49 -14.33 -19.55
N ASP A 340 3.80 -14.12 -19.70
CA ASP A 340 4.45 -13.79 -20.97
C ASP A 340 4.03 -14.67 -22.15
N LEU A 341 4.13 -16.00 -21.99
CA LEU A 341 3.71 -16.96 -23.04
C LEU A 341 2.23 -16.85 -23.43
N VAL A 342 1.37 -16.41 -22.51
CA VAL A 342 -0.04 -16.15 -22.79
C VAL A 342 -0.20 -14.80 -23.49
N ASN A 343 0.60 -13.81 -23.12
CA ASN A 343 0.69 -12.54 -23.84
C ASN A 343 1.19 -12.75 -25.28
N ASP A 344 2.22 -13.59 -25.49
CA ASP A 344 2.74 -13.98 -26.80
C ASP A 344 1.65 -14.64 -27.65
N LEU A 345 0.86 -15.55 -27.05
CA LEU A 345 -0.33 -16.10 -27.71
C LEU A 345 -1.34 -15.00 -28.06
N ALA A 346 -1.64 -14.08 -27.15
CA ALA A 346 -2.56 -12.97 -27.40
C ALA A 346 -2.08 -12.09 -28.55
N ILE A 347 -0.77 -11.79 -28.63
CA ILE A 347 -0.15 -11.06 -29.74
C ILE A 347 -0.33 -11.86 -31.03
N ALA A 348 0.04 -13.14 -31.08
CA ALA A 348 -0.02 -13.92 -32.31
C ALA A 348 -1.45 -14.00 -32.89
N VAL A 349 -2.47 -14.17 -32.03
CA VAL A 349 -3.88 -14.19 -32.50
C VAL A 349 -4.41 -12.80 -32.86
N SER A 350 -3.75 -11.72 -32.42
CA SER A 350 -4.17 -10.33 -32.58
C SER A 350 -3.28 -9.50 -33.53
N ARG A 351 -2.16 -10.06 -34.00
CA ARG A 351 -1.05 -9.39 -34.73
C ARG A 351 -1.52 -8.55 -35.93
N ARG A 352 -2.62 -8.94 -36.57
CA ARG A 352 -3.19 -8.22 -37.72
C ARG A 352 -3.93 -6.93 -37.37
N TYR A 353 -4.34 -6.77 -36.11
CA TYR A 353 -5.26 -5.71 -35.66
C TYR A 353 -4.77 -4.94 -34.44
N CYS A 354 -3.87 -5.50 -33.65
CA CYS A 354 -3.28 -4.84 -32.49
C CYS A 354 -1.84 -4.43 -32.79
N TYR A 355 -1.51 -3.19 -32.46
CA TYR A 355 -0.16 -2.64 -32.58
C TYR A 355 0.26 -2.00 -31.26
N ARG A 356 1.39 -2.46 -30.73
CA ARG A 356 2.04 -1.85 -29.57
C ARG A 356 3.28 -1.11 -30.05
N LEU A 357 3.45 0.13 -29.62
CA LEU A 357 4.51 0.98 -30.13
C LEU A 357 5.92 0.45 -29.79
N GLU A 358 6.07 -0.15 -28.62
CA GLU A 358 7.36 -0.61 -28.08
C GLU A 358 7.87 -1.89 -28.76
N ASP A 359 7.01 -2.67 -29.40
CA ASP A 359 7.38 -3.96 -30.00
C ASP A 359 8.30 -3.80 -31.23
N ASN A 360 8.49 -2.57 -31.74
CA ASN A 360 9.45 -2.19 -32.80
C ASN A 360 9.50 -3.13 -34.03
N ASP A 361 8.40 -3.80 -34.36
CA ASP A 361 8.36 -4.84 -35.41
C ASP A 361 8.32 -4.19 -36.82
N PRO A 362 9.40 -4.33 -37.64
CA PRO A 362 9.50 -3.75 -38.97
C PRO A 362 8.64 -4.47 -40.02
N GLU A 363 8.10 -5.67 -39.74
CA GLU A 363 7.27 -6.44 -40.68
C GLU A 363 5.78 -6.10 -40.65
N HIS A 364 5.34 -5.11 -39.86
CA HIS A 364 3.97 -4.61 -39.84
C HIS A 364 3.61 -3.79 -41.11
N GLY A 365 3.84 -4.35 -42.30
CA GLY A 365 3.65 -3.75 -43.61
C GLY A 365 2.20 -3.53 -44.06
N LYS A 366 1.20 -3.60 -43.18
CA LYS A 366 -0.21 -3.25 -43.47
C LYS A 366 -0.83 -2.39 -42.38
N ILE A 367 -0.22 -1.22 -42.13
CA ILE A 367 -0.66 -0.18 -41.19
C ILE A 367 -2.17 0.14 -41.30
N GLY A 368 -2.78 0.02 -42.49
CA GLY A 368 -4.21 0.29 -42.70
C GLY A 368 -5.21 -0.61 -41.93
N SER A 369 -4.81 -1.75 -41.37
CA SER A 369 -5.71 -2.67 -40.64
C SER A 369 -5.70 -2.53 -39.11
N ILE A 370 -4.85 -1.66 -38.54
CA ILE A 370 -4.73 -1.49 -37.09
C ILE A 370 -6.06 -0.99 -36.51
N SER A 371 -6.57 -1.74 -35.53
CA SER A 371 -7.81 -1.48 -34.79
C SER A 371 -7.54 -1.16 -33.32
N TYR A 372 -6.48 -1.71 -32.73
CA TYR A 372 -6.11 -1.49 -31.34
C TYR A 372 -4.69 -0.94 -31.27
N PHE A 373 -4.52 0.22 -30.64
CA PHE A 373 -3.23 0.83 -30.43
C PHE A 373 -2.99 1.06 -28.95
N SER A 374 -1.82 0.65 -28.48
CA SER A 374 -1.33 0.92 -27.14
C SER A 374 0.14 1.28 -27.14
N TYR A 375 0.56 1.98 -26.08
CA TYR A 375 1.93 2.40 -25.89
C TYR A 375 2.17 2.84 -24.45
N HIS A 376 3.43 2.92 -24.05
CA HIS A 376 3.85 3.54 -22.81
C HIS A 376 4.04 5.05 -22.99
N PRO A 377 3.26 5.87 -22.27
CA PRO A 377 3.41 7.32 -22.31
C PRO A 377 4.77 7.75 -21.78
N SER A 378 5.46 8.61 -22.53
CA SER A 378 6.67 9.27 -22.06
C SER A 378 6.32 10.60 -21.40
N PHE A 379 7.30 11.28 -20.79
CA PHE A 379 7.06 12.62 -20.25
C PHE A 379 6.66 13.61 -21.36
N TYR A 380 7.21 13.44 -22.57
CA TYR A 380 6.89 14.25 -23.75
C TYR A 380 6.54 13.37 -24.96
N ASP A 381 5.25 13.14 -25.18
CA ASP A 381 4.77 12.40 -26.33
C ASP A 381 4.62 13.32 -27.55
N THR A 382 5.74 13.48 -28.28
CA THR A 382 5.82 14.33 -29.48
C THR A 382 5.00 13.77 -30.64
N PHE A 383 4.66 14.63 -31.61
CA PHE A 383 3.86 14.25 -32.78
C PHE A 383 4.47 13.08 -33.58
N ASN A 384 5.81 13.05 -33.70
CA ASN A 384 6.52 12.04 -34.49
C ASN A 384 6.40 10.63 -33.90
N LYS A 385 6.16 10.52 -32.58
CA LYS A 385 5.93 9.25 -31.90
C LYS A 385 4.74 8.48 -32.49
N PHE A 386 3.77 9.19 -33.07
CA PHE A 386 2.54 8.63 -33.61
C PHE A 386 2.47 8.73 -35.14
N GLU A 387 3.57 9.00 -35.82
CA GLU A 387 3.58 9.23 -37.28
C GLU A 387 3.05 8.03 -38.07
N LEU A 388 3.34 6.81 -37.61
CA LEU A 388 2.81 5.56 -38.14
C LEU A 388 1.27 5.47 -38.13
N LEU A 389 0.58 6.19 -37.24
CA LEU A 389 -0.88 6.19 -37.19
C LEU A 389 -1.51 7.10 -38.25
N ARG A 390 -0.73 7.94 -38.95
CA ARG A 390 -1.26 8.93 -39.90
C ARG A 390 -2.14 8.34 -40.99
N GLU A 391 -1.86 7.12 -41.43
CA GLU A 391 -2.58 6.43 -42.51
C GLU A 391 -3.73 5.55 -42.01
N THR A 392 -3.85 5.36 -40.68
CA THR A 392 -4.83 4.47 -40.08
C THR A 392 -6.24 5.08 -40.10
N LYS A 393 -7.21 4.36 -40.67
CA LYS A 393 -8.64 4.78 -40.70
C LYS A 393 -9.55 3.91 -39.81
N ASN A 394 -9.04 2.75 -39.39
CA ASN A 394 -9.81 1.72 -38.70
C ASN A 394 -9.55 1.66 -37.19
N LEU A 395 -8.79 2.62 -36.64
CA LEU A 395 -8.45 2.64 -35.23
C LEU A 395 -9.71 2.73 -34.36
N ARG A 396 -9.88 1.74 -33.47
CA ARG A 396 -11.00 1.62 -32.52
C ARG A 396 -10.58 1.90 -31.07
N THR A 397 -9.35 1.56 -30.70
CA THR A 397 -8.81 1.81 -29.36
C THR A 397 -7.50 2.59 -29.46
N PHE A 398 -7.40 3.67 -28.69
CA PHE A 398 -6.15 4.38 -28.38
C PHE A 398 -5.95 4.35 -26.86
N LEU A 399 -4.96 3.57 -26.41
CA LEU A 399 -4.73 3.27 -25.00
C LEU A 399 -3.28 3.59 -24.56
N PRO A 400 -3.02 4.77 -24.00
CA PRO A 400 -1.81 5.02 -23.21
C PRO A 400 -1.81 4.16 -21.94
N LEU A 401 -0.80 3.32 -21.78
CA LEU A 401 -0.58 2.45 -20.62
C LEU A 401 0.27 3.19 -19.57
N SER A 402 -0.38 4.10 -18.84
CA SER A 402 0.26 4.89 -17.77
C SER A 402 0.12 4.18 -16.42
N LYS A 403 1.22 4.12 -15.64
CA LYS A 403 1.22 3.71 -14.22
C LYS A 403 1.63 4.83 -13.26
N LEU A 404 2.09 5.96 -13.78
CA LEU A 404 2.65 7.06 -13.00
C LEU A 404 1.65 8.21 -12.95
N ASP A 405 1.41 8.72 -11.75
CA ASP A 405 0.88 10.07 -11.55
C ASP A 405 1.98 11.09 -11.87
N GLY A 406 1.63 12.06 -12.69
CA GLY A 406 2.55 13.11 -13.11
C GLY A 406 2.21 13.62 -14.49
N GLY A 407 1.96 14.93 -14.59
CA GLY A 407 1.46 15.58 -15.80
C GLY A 407 2.35 15.40 -17.03
N LYS A 408 2.04 14.39 -17.84
CA LYS A 408 2.72 14.10 -19.11
C LYS A 408 2.28 15.10 -20.17
N GLU A 409 3.14 15.39 -21.13
CA GLU A 409 2.80 16.28 -22.23
C GLU A 409 2.44 15.49 -23.49
N LEU A 410 1.25 15.77 -24.04
CA LEU A 410 0.81 15.26 -25.33
C LEU A 410 0.95 16.36 -26.38
N SER A 411 1.50 16.02 -27.54
CA SER A 411 1.64 16.98 -28.63
C SER A 411 0.29 17.62 -29.00
N HIS A 412 0.24 18.95 -28.93
CA HIS A 412 -0.91 19.73 -29.39
C HIS A 412 -1.28 19.40 -30.85
N LYS A 413 -0.28 19.17 -31.71
CA LYS A 413 -0.49 18.77 -33.11
C LYS A 413 -1.20 17.42 -33.22
N PHE A 414 -0.85 16.46 -32.36
CA PHE A 414 -1.55 15.16 -32.32
C PHE A 414 -3.02 15.36 -31.95
N LEU A 415 -3.27 16.06 -30.84
CA LEU A 415 -4.60 16.27 -30.27
C LEU A 415 -5.53 17.02 -31.23
N HIS A 416 -5.03 18.06 -31.91
CA HIS A 416 -5.85 18.92 -32.77
C HIS A 416 -5.92 18.46 -34.23
N GLU A 417 -4.87 17.85 -34.80
CA GLU A 417 -4.83 17.53 -36.23
C GLU A 417 -5.00 16.04 -36.54
N MET A 418 -4.52 15.15 -35.67
CA MET A 418 -4.49 13.72 -35.99
C MET A 418 -5.58 12.93 -35.28
N LEU A 419 -5.76 13.11 -33.97
CA LEU A 419 -6.80 12.42 -33.19
C LEU A 419 -8.20 12.53 -33.84
N PRO A 420 -8.66 13.70 -34.33
CA PRO A 420 -9.99 13.83 -34.94
C PRO A 420 -10.18 13.07 -36.25
N LYS A 421 -9.10 12.56 -36.87
CA LYS A 421 -9.16 11.79 -38.12
C LYS A 421 -9.56 10.33 -37.88
N PHE A 422 -9.43 9.82 -36.64
CA PHE A 422 -9.78 8.45 -36.28
C PHE A 422 -11.29 8.25 -36.10
N ARG A 423 -12.07 8.41 -37.17
CA ARG A 423 -13.55 8.39 -37.11
C ARG A 423 -14.14 7.09 -36.56
N SER A 424 -13.41 5.98 -36.65
CA SER A 424 -13.79 4.65 -36.14
C SER A 424 -13.53 4.45 -34.64
N LEU A 425 -12.94 5.44 -33.96
CA LEU A 425 -12.51 5.32 -32.57
C LEU A 425 -13.69 5.12 -31.62
N ARG A 426 -13.57 4.13 -30.73
CA ARG A 426 -14.57 3.73 -29.73
C ARG A 426 -14.06 3.89 -28.31
N PHE A 427 -12.77 3.67 -28.10
CA PHE A 427 -12.11 3.76 -26.80
C PHE A 427 -10.93 4.75 -26.89
N LEU A 428 -11.01 5.83 -26.12
CA LEU A 428 -9.97 6.84 -26.02
C LEU A 428 -9.63 7.07 -24.55
N SER A 429 -8.37 6.86 -24.18
CA SER A 429 -7.85 7.30 -22.89
C SER A 429 -6.78 8.38 -23.11
N LEU A 430 -6.86 9.44 -22.31
CA LEU A 430 -5.89 10.53 -22.20
C LEU A 430 -5.54 10.79 -20.71
N LEU A 431 -5.60 9.72 -19.91
CA LEU A 431 -5.28 9.73 -18.47
C LEU A 431 -3.93 10.42 -18.19
N SER A 432 -3.93 11.30 -17.18
CA SER A 432 -2.73 11.97 -16.63
C SER A 432 -1.96 12.90 -17.60
N TYR A 433 -2.54 13.26 -18.75
CA TYR A 433 -1.93 14.27 -19.64
C TYR A 433 -2.25 15.71 -19.20
N ARG A 434 -1.27 16.61 -19.37
CA ARG A 434 -1.40 18.06 -19.21
C ARG A 434 -2.22 18.69 -20.34
N ILE A 435 -3.51 18.37 -20.38
CA ILE A 435 -4.48 18.92 -21.33
C ILE A 435 -5.30 19.99 -20.60
N LEU A 436 -5.10 21.25 -20.98
CA LEU A 436 -5.87 22.38 -20.44
C LEU A 436 -7.25 22.51 -21.11
N LYS A 437 -7.30 22.25 -22.42
CA LYS A 437 -8.52 22.34 -23.25
C LYS A 437 -8.53 21.22 -24.28
N LEU A 438 -9.70 20.62 -24.47
CA LEU A 438 -9.93 19.61 -25.49
C LEU A 438 -10.47 20.29 -26.77
N PRO A 439 -10.03 19.90 -27.98
CA PRO A 439 -10.47 20.56 -29.21
C PRO A 439 -11.91 20.20 -29.58
N ASP A 440 -12.64 21.15 -30.19
CA ASP A 440 -14.02 20.94 -30.66
C ASP A 440 -14.16 19.84 -31.71
N SER A 441 -13.05 19.56 -32.42
CA SER A 441 -12.97 18.48 -33.39
C SER A 441 -13.09 17.09 -32.78
N ILE A 442 -13.05 16.94 -31.44
CA ILE A 442 -13.38 15.67 -30.76
C ILE A 442 -14.78 15.18 -31.12
N SER A 443 -15.69 16.10 -31.45
CA SER A 443 -17.04 15.79 -31.91
C SER A 443 -17.08 14.98 -33.23
N ASN A 444 -15.97 14.88 -33.96
CA ASN A 444 -15.84 14.04 -35.17
C ASN A 444 -15.81 12.54 -34.84
N LEU A 445 -15.50 12.16 -33.60
CA LEU A 445 -15.38 10.77 -33.15
C LEU A 445 -16.75 10.15 -32.84
N LYS A 446 -17.66 10.12 -33.83
CA LYS A 446 -19.08 9.73 -33.62
C LYS A 446 -19.30 8.31 -33.08
N HIS A 447 -18.31 7.42 -33.22
CA HIS A 447 -18.35 6.06 -32.69
C HIS A 447 -17.79 5.92 -31.27
N LEU A 448 -17.33 7.01 -30.65
CA LEU A 448 -16.74 6.99 -29.31
C LEU A 448 -17.75 6.52 -28.27
N ARG A 449 -17.30 5.60 -27.42
CA ARG A 449 -18.09 4.98 -26.34
C ARG A 449 -17.43 5.11 -24.98
N PHE A 450 -16.11 5.14 -24.95
CA PHE A 450 -15.33 5.33 -23.74
C PHE A 450 -14.39 6.50 -23.94
N LEU A 451 -14.46 7.46 -23.02
CA LEU A 451 -13.57 8.61 -22.95
C LEU A 451 -13.04 8.77 -21.53
N ASN A 452 -11.73 8.59 -21.36
CA ASN A 452 -11.04 8.84 -20.10
C ASN A 452 -10.18 10.10 -20.20
N LEU A 453 -10.51 11.10 -19.39
CA LEU A 453 -9.79 12.36 -19.23
C LEU A 453 -9.41 12.58 -17.75
N SER A 454 -9.41 11.52 -16.94
CA SER A 454 -9.04 11.59 -15.54
C SER A 454 -7.63 12.13 -15.35
N SER A 455 -7.42 12.82 -14.22
CA SER A 455 -6.14 13.43 -13.82
C SER A 455 -5.55 14.37 -14.90
N THR A 456 -6.41 14.99 -15.70
CA THR A 456 -6.02 16.05 -16.64
C THR A 456 -6.25 17.43 -16.02
N PHE A 457 -5.63 18.46 -16.60
CA PHE A 457 -5.70 19.84 -16.10
C PHE A 457 -6.82 20.64 -16.77
N LEU A 458 -7.89 19.96 -17.20
CA LEU A 458 -8.98 20.57 -17.97
C LEU A 458 -9.65 21.70 -17.18
N GLU A 459 -9.70 22.89 -17.76
CA GLU A 459 -10.46 24.02 -17.21
C GLU A 459 -11.95 23.89 -17.55
N THR A 460 -12.24 23.42 -18.76
CA THR A 460 -13.60 23.26 -19.30
C THR A 460 -13.66 22.07 -20.24
N LEU A 461 -14.83 21.44 -20.31
CA LEU A 461 -15.15 20.41 -21.29
C LEU A 461 -15.95 21.06 -22.45
N PRO A 462 -15.58 20.88 -23.72
CA PRO A 462 -16.27 21.53 -24.84
C PRO A 462 -17.70 21.00 -25.02
N GLU A 463 -18.65 21.90 -25.31
CA GLU A 463 -20.09 21.58 -25.49
C GLU A 463 -20.33 20.55 -26.62
N CYS A 464 -19.42 20.49 -27.59
CA CYS A 464 -19.50 19.56 -28.71
C CYS A 464 -19.38 18.07 -28.30
N ILE A 465 -18.86 17.76 -27.09
CA ILE A 465 -18.87 16.39 -26.54
C ILE A 465 -20.29 15.85 -26.41
N CYS A 466 -21.27 16.72 -26.15
CA CYS A 466 -22.68 16.33 -26.06
C CYS A 466 -23.28 15.83 -27.40
N THR A 467 -22.51 15.88 -28.49
CA THR A 467 -22.88 15.31 -29.79
C THR A 467 -22.37 13.88 -30.00
N LEU A 468 -21.65 13.32 -29.03
CA LEU A 468 -21.13 11.95 -29.03
C LEU A 468 -22.20 10.99 -28.47
N TYR A 469 -23.33 10.84 -29.15
CA TYR A 469 -24.51 10.11 -28.65
C TYR A 469 -24.27 8.63 -28.31
N ASN A 470 -23.17 8.04 -28.78
CA ASN A 470 -22.78 6.66 -28.47
C ASN A 470 -21.93 6.54 -27.19
N LEU A 471 -21.59 7.65 -26.53
CA LEU A 471 -20.76 7.65 -25.33
C LEU A 471 -21.47 6.90 -24.19
N GLN A 472 -20.79 5.91 -23.63
CA GLN A 472 -21.26 5.02 -22.56
C GLN A 472 -20.52 5.24 -21.24
N THR A 473 -19.24 5.61 -21.32
CA THR A 473 -18.39 5.88 -20.16
C THR A 473 -17.62 7.18 -20.37
N LEU A 474 -17.71 8.07 -19.39
CA LEU A 474 -16.95 9.31 -19.31
C LEU A 474 -16.27 9.39 -17.94
N LEU A 475 -14.94 9.35 -17.94
CA LEU A 475 -14.14 9.46 -16.72
C LEU A 475 -13.45 10.82 -16.68
N LEU A 476 -13.71 11.54 -15.60
CA LEU A 476 -13.21 12.89 -15.31
C LEU A 476 -12.63 12.94 -13.89
N SER A 477 -12.28 11.81 -13.28
CA SER A 477 -11.78 11.80 -11.90
C SER A 477 -10.54 12.67 -11.74
N ASP A 478 -10.40 13.35 -10.61
CA ASP A 478 -9.23 14.15 -10.24
C ASP A 478 -8.86 15.23 -11.27
N CYS A 479 -9.86 15.77 -11.98
CA CYS A 479 -9.71 16.96 -12.81
C CYS A 479 -9.79 18.22 -11.94
N GLU A 480 -8.70 18.57 -11.25
CA GLU A 480 -8.67 19.61 -10.20
C GLU A 480 -9.09 21.01 -10.67
N ASN A 481 -8.98 21.32 -11.97
CA ASN A 481 -9.34 22.62 -12.55
C ASN A 481 -10.75 22.67 -13.17
N LEU A 482 -11.45 21.53 -13.25
CA LEU A 482 -12.73 21.45 -13.96
C LEU A 482 -13.87 21.83 -13.02
N GLU A 483 -14.46 23.00 -13.23
CA GLU A 483 -15.51 23.54 -12.35
C GLU A 483 -16.95 23.31 -12.88
N GLU A 484 -17.12 23.10 -14.18
CA GLU A 484 -18.43 22.97 -14.83
C GLU A 484 -18.44 21.88 -15.90
N LEU A 485 -19.58 21.19 -16.02
CA LEU A 485 -19.85 20.25 -17.11
C LEU A 485 -20.69 20.94 -18.21
N PRO A 486 -20.62 20.45 -19.47
CA PRO A 486 -21.40 20.98 -20.58
C PRO A 486 -22.90 21.02 -20.29
N VAL A 487 -23.58 22.08 -20.73
CA VAL A 487 -25.00 22.31 -20.42
C VAL A 487 -25.88 21.23 -21.05
N SER A 488 -25.52 20.74 -22.23
CA SER A 488 -26.26 19.69 -22.94
C SER A 488 -25.85 18.25 -22.57
N LEU A 489 -25.14 18.00 -21.46
CA LEU A 489 -24.64 16.65 -21.14
C LEU A 489 -25.76 15.59 -21.09
N ALA A 490 -26.96 15.99 -20.68
CA ALA A 490 -28.17 15.16 -20.68
C ALA A 490 -28.59 14.61 -22.06
N LYS A 491 -28.00 15.08 -23.17
CA LYS A 491 -28.19 14.50 -24.52
C LYS A 491 -27.51 13.14 -24.70
N LEU A 492 -26.55 12.79 -23.84
CA LEU A 492 -25.80 11.54 -23.90
C LEU A 492 -26.59 10.37 -23.31
N ILE A 493 -27.76 10.05 -23.86
CA ILE A 493 -28.72 9.09 -23.29
C ILE A 493 -28.18 7.65 -23.10
N ASN A 494 -27.07 7.31 -23.77
CA ASN A 494 -26.39 6.02 -23.64
C ASN A 494 -25.34 6.00 -22.53
N LEU A 495 -25.08 7.14 -21.86
CA LEU A 495 -24.12 7.24 -20.78
C LEU A 495 -24.58 6.37 -19.61
N SER A 496 -23.70 5.46 -19.22
CA SER A 496 -23.90 4.45 -18.18
C SER A 496 -22.95 4.64 -17.00
N TYR A 497 -21.81 5.28 -17.23
CA TYR A 497 -20.77 5.50 -16.24
C TYR A 497 -20.25 6.93 -16.36
N LEU A 498 -20.42 7.72 -15.30
CA LEU A 498 -19.86 9.07 -15.18
C LEU A 498 -19.08 9.17 -13.88
N ASP A 499 -17.76 9.25 -14.00
CA ASP A 499 -16.89 9.48 -12.85
C ASP A 499 -16.40 10.92 -12.80
N ILE A 500 -16.70 11.60 -11.71
CA ILE A 500 -16.31 12.97 -11.39
C ILE A 500 -15.75 13.05 -9.95
N SER A 501 -15.21 11.95 -9.42
CA SER A 501 -14.58 11.95 -8.09
C SER A 501 -13.39 12.91 -8.08
N GLY A 502 -13.16 13.61 -6.96
CA GLY A 502 -12.05 14.56 -6.86
C GLY A 502 -12.16 15.79 -7.77
N THR A 503 -13.27 15.95 -8.52
CA THR A 503 -13.48 17.10 -9.42
C THR A 503 -14.33 18.17 -8.74
N PRO A 504 -13.86 19.43 -8.62
CA PRO A 504 -14.53 20.47 -7.84
C PRO A 504 -15.70 21.14 -8.58
N LEU A 505 -16.64 20.35 -9.09
CA LEU A 505 -17.79 20.86 -9.85
C LEU A 505 -18.70 21.77 -9.00
N LYS A 506 -19.17 22.85 -9.61
CA LYS A 506 -20.06 23.83 -8.96
C LYS A 506 -21.51 23.34 -8.85
N LYS A 507 -22.02 22.66 -9.87
CA LYS A 507 -23.39 22.12 -9.95
C LYS A 507 -23.50 21.06 -11.04
N MET A 508 -24.54 20.22 -10.98
CA MET A 508 -24.89 19.34 -12.11
C MET A 508 -25.46 20.14 -13.30
N PRO A 509 -25.20 19.72 -14.55
CA PRO A 509 -25.86 20.29 -15.72
C PRO A 509 -27.37 19.98 -15.69
N PRO A 510 -28.20 20.74 -16.43
CA PRO A 510 -29.64 20.59 -16.38
C PRO A 510 -30.12 19.25 -16.97
N GLN A 511 -31.24 18.73 -16.45
CA GLN A 511 -31.97 17.57 -17.02
C GLN A 511 -31.22 16.23 -16.95
N MET A 512 -30.32 16.06 -15.98
CA MET A 512 -29.56 14.80 -15.80
C MET A 512 -30.44 13.56 -15.65
N GLY A 513 -31.68 13.71 -15.18
CA GLY A 513 -32.68 12.65 -15.09
C GLY A 513 -33.08 12.01 -16.42
N ARG A 514 -32.68 12.59 -17.57
CA ARG A 514 -32.81 11.96 -18.89
C ARG A 514 -31.89 10.75 -19.06
N LEU A 515 -30.79 10.68 -18.31
CA LEU A 515 -29.80 9.59 -18.39
C LEU A 515 -30.28 8.33 -17.64
N ARG A 516 -31.43 7.78 -18.02
CA ARG A 516 -32.08 6.65 -17.33
C ARG A 516 -31.25 5.35 -17.28
N ASN A 517 -30.21 5.26 -18.09
CA ASN A 517 -29.28 4.13 -18.12
C ASN A 517 -28.01 4.34 -17.27
N LEU A 518 -27.88 5.49 -16.60
CA LEU A 518 -26.74 5.77 -15.73
C LEU A 518 -26.74 4.81 -14.54
N ARG A 519 -25.63 4.08 -14.39
CA ARG A 519 -25.39 3.08 -13.34
C ARG A 519 -24.42 3.60 -12.31
N VAL A 520 -23.35 4.27 -12.74
CA VAL A 520 -22.36 4.84 -11.85
C VAL A 520 -22.33 6.35 -12.04
N LEU A 521 -22.49 7.05 -10.91
CA LEU A 521 -22.31 8.49 -10.77
C LEU A 521 -21.64 8.72 -9.41
N THR A 522 -20.38 9.12 -9.41
CA THR A 522 -19.59 9.20 -8.16
C THR A 522 -19.99 10.39 -7.29
N ASN A 523 -20.46 11.49 -7.87
CA ASN A 523 -21.02 12.63 -7.13
C ASN A 523 -22.26 13.22 -7.83
N PHE A 524 -23.23 13.72 -7.07
CA PHE A 524 -24.33 14.54 -7.56
C PHE A 524 -24.31 15.88 -6.82
N ILE A 525 -23.90 16.95 -7.52
CA ILE A 525 -23.76 18.28 -6.94
C ILE A 525 -25.07 19.07 -7.12
N VAL A 526 -25.85 19.21 -6.04
CA VAL A 526 -27.14 19.90 -6.08
C VAL A 526 -26.94 21.39 -6.37
N GLY A 527 -27.58 21.89 -7.43
CA GLY A 527 -27.58 23.33 -7.77
C GLY A 527 -28.84 24.05 -7.27
N LYS A 528 -28.83 25.39 -7.36
CA LYS A 528 -29.96 26.26 -6.98
C LYS A 528 -30.94 26.51 -8.13
N ASP A 529 -30.54 26.21 -9.36
CA ASP A 529 -31.33 26.45 -10.57
C ASP A 529 -32.22 25.24 -10.87
N SER A 530 -33.42 25.47 -11.40
CA SER A 530 -34.47 24.45 -11.63
C SER A 530 -34.04 23.22 -12.43
N GLY A 531 -33.00 23.30 -13.25
CA GLY A 531 -32.49 22.15 -14.01
C GLY A 531 -31.55 21.22 -13.23
N SER A 532 -31.00 21.67 -12.12
CA SER A 532 -29.92 21.02 -11.35
C SER A 532 -30.34 20.61 -9.94
N MET A 533 -31.66 20.59 -9.70
CA MET A 533 -32.26 20.25 -8.42
C MET A 533 -32.16 18.75 -8.14
N ILE A 534 -32.31 18.40 -6.87
CA ILE A 534 -32.21 17.02 -6.39
C ILE A 534 -33.27 16.08 -7.00
N GLU A 535 -34.36 16.61 -7.54
CA GLU A 535 -35.37 15.82 -8.27
C GLU A 535 -34.81 15.06 -9.48
N GLU A 536 -33.76 15.58 -10.13
CA GLU A 536 -33.13 14.92 -11.27
C GLU A 536 -32.44 13.62 -10.86
N LEU A 537 -31.91 13.55 -9.63
CA LEU A 537 -31.35 12.32 -9.05
C LEU A 537 -32.43 11.24 -8.85
N GLY A 538 -33.67 11.64 -8.54
CA GLY A 538 -34.83 10.76 -8.45
C GLY A 538 -35.10 9.97 -9.71
N LYS A 539 -34.85 10.60 -10.86
CA LYS A 539 -35.11 10.07 -12.20
C LYS A 539 -34.03 9.09 -12.69
N LEU A 540 -33.04 8.76 -11.84
CA LEU A 540 -31.93 7.82 -12.11
C LEU A 540 -32.09 6.51 -11.30
N PRO A 541 -32.89 5.53 -11.76
CA PRO A 541 -33.26 4.35 -10.97
C PRO A 541 -32.19 3.25 -10.94
N LYS A 542 -31.24 3.25 -11.89
CA LYS A 542 -30.25 2.17 -12.07
C LYS A 542 -28.92 2.40 -11.33
N LEU A 543 -28.83 3.49 -10.54
CA LEU A 543 -27.63 3.84 -9.80
C LEU A 543 -27.23 2.74 -8.82
N ARG A 544 -25.94 2.44 -8.76
CA ARG A 544 -25.33 1.37 -7.97
C ARG A 544 -23.96 1.77 -7.43
N GLY A 545 -23.47 1.03 -6.45
CA GLY A 545 -22.15 1.26 -5.87
C GLY A 545 -22.12 2.48 -4.96
N ARG A 546 -21.14 3.37 -5.17
CA ARG A 546 -20.90 4.56 -4.37
C ARG A 546 -21.53 5.80 -4.98
N LEU A 547 -22.23 6.59 -4.15
CA LEU A 547 -22.78 7.89 -4.53
C LEU A 547 -22.47 8.93 -3.44
N ILE A 548 -21.91 10.07 -3.86
CA ILE A 548 -21.82 11.28 -3.05
C ILE A 548 -22.94 12.24 -3.49
N ILE A 549 -23.60 12.90 -2.56
CA ILE A 549 -24.54 13.99 -2.83
C ILE A 549 -24.03 15.23 -2.12
N SER A 550 -23.43 16.13 -2.87
CA SER A 550 -22.81 17.36 -2.35
C SER A 550 -23.74 18.57 -2.49
N LYS A 551 -23.48 19.59 -1.65
CA LYS A 551 -24.22 20.86 -1.60
C LYS A 551 -25.71 20.69 -1.27
N LEU A 552 -26.03 19.76 -0.39
CA LEU A 552 -27.40 19.52 0.07
C LEU A 552 -28.07 20.73 0.73
N GLY A 553 -27.31 21.74 1.15
CA GLY A 553 -27.86 23.02 1.61
C GLY A 553 -28.59 23.84 0.55
N ASN A 554 -28.54 23.44 -0.72
CA ASN A 554 -29.33 24.05 -1.78
C ASN A 554 -30.76 23.49 -1.87
N VAL A 555 -31.10 22.44 -1.11
CA VAL A 555 -32.45 21.86 -1.08
C VAL A 555 -33.35 22.67 -0.15
N CYS A 556 -34.50 23.14 -0.67
CA CYS A 556 -35.36 24.09 0.04
C CYS A 556 -36.34 23.44 1.04
N SER A 557 -36.71 22.17 0.81
CA SER A 557 -37.71 21.48 1.64
C SER A 557 -37.51 19.96 1.64
N GLY A 558 -38.06 19.28 2.64
CA GLY A 558 -38.13 17.82 2.69
C GLY A 558 -38.93 17.23 1.53
N ARG A 559 -39.94 17.95 1.01
CA ARG A 559 -40.65 17.54 -0.22
C ARG A 559 -39.70 17.42 -1.39
N ASP A 560 -38.84 18.41 -1.62
CA ASP A 560 -37.86 18.38 -2.70
C ASP A 560 -36.85 17.25 -2.48
N ALA A 561 -36.39 17.08 -1.23
CA ALA A 561 -35.47 16.01 -0.86
C ALA A 561 -36.06 14.61 -1.14
N SER A 562 -37.35 14.41 -0.86
CA SER A 562 -38.05 13.14 -1.12
C SER A 562 -38.04 12.74 -2.60
N MET A 563 -37.97 13.73 -3.51
CA MET A 563 -37.89 13.49 -4.95
C MET A 563 -36.57 12.81 -5.34
N ALA A 564 -35.52 12.85 -4.50
CA ALA A 564 -34.28 12.11 -4.73
C ALA A 564 -34.49 10.58 -4.76
N ASN A 565 -35.56 10.08 -4.13
CA ASN A 565 -35.95 8.67 -4.09
C ASN A 565 -34.79 7.73 -3.75
N LEU A 566 -34.10 7.97 -2.62
CA LEU A 566 -32.97 7.14 -2.19
C LEU A 566 -33.42 5.75 -1.74
N LYS A 567 -34.62 5.60 -1.16
CA LYS A 567 -35.24 4.29 -0.87
C LYS A 567 -35.42 3.42 -2.12
N GLY A 568 -35.65 4.03 -3.29
CA GLY A 568 -35.81 3.30 -4.55
C GLY A 568 -34.48 2.77 -5.11
N LYS A 569 -33.33 3.25 -4.64
CA LYS A 569 -32.00 2.93 -5.19
C LYS A 569 -31.37 1.71 -4.50
N LYS A 570 -31.97 0.53 -4.74
CA LYS A 570 -31.66 -0.75 -4.06
C LYS A 570 -30.25 -1.31 -4.28
N HIS A 571 -29.51 -0.78 -5.25
CA HIS A 571 -28.18 -1.27 -5.63
C HIS A 571 -27.04 -0.37 -5.13
N LEU A 572 -27.34 0.70 -4.40
CA LEU A 572 -26.33 1.50 -3.72
C LEU A 572 -25.81 0.74 -2.48
N GLN A 573 -24.50 0.83 -2.28
CA GLN A 573 -23.77 0.23 -1.16
C GLN A 573 -23.09 1.29 -0.29
N GLU A 574 -22.65 2.40 -0.88
CA GLU A 574 -22.01 3.50 -0.19
C GLU A 574 -22.71 4.82 -0.50
N LEU A 575 -23.03 5.59 0.54
CA LEU A 575 -23.68 6.89 0.41
C LEU A 575 -22.96 7.94 1.25
N THR A 576 -22.62 9.06 0.63
CA THR A 576 -22.15 10.26 1.35
C THR A 576 -23.13 11.40 1.13
N LEU A 577 -23.64 11.99 2.21
CA LEU A 577 -24.49 13.17 2.19
C LEU A 577 -23.69 14.36 2.73
N GLU A 578 -23.45 15.36 1.88
CA GLU A 578 -22.55 16.47 2.19
C GLU A 578 -23.24 17.84 2.02
N TRP A 579 -23.20 18.63 3.08
CA TRP A 579 -23.66 20.01 3.10
C TRP A 579 -22.50 20.99 2.85
N ASN A 580 -22.84 22.20 2.42
CA ASN A 580 -21.93 23.27 2.01
C ASN A 580 -21.55 24.25 3.15
N GLY A 581 -21.89 23.95 4.42
CA GLY A 581 -21.62 24.82 5.59
C GLY A 581 -22.87 25.53 6.12
N ALA A 582 -22.70 26.32 7.19
CA ALA A 582 -23.75 26.83 8.08
C ALA A 582 -25.02 27.36 7.36
N ILE A 583 -26.10 26.59 7.47
CA ILE A 583 -27.45 27.01 7.09
C ILE A 583 -28.14 27.47 8.37
N ASN A 584 -28.76 28.65 8.32
CA ASN A 584 -29.34 29.31 9.48
C ASN A 584 -30.70 28.73 9.94
N ASP A 585 -31.28 27.78 9.21
CA ASP A 585 -32.57 27.15 9.53
C ASP A 585 -32.40 25.65 9.83
N SER A 586 -32.22 25.32 11.10
CA SER A 586 -32.08 23.94 11.59
C SER A 586 -33.30 23.06 11.26
N HIS A 587 -34.51 23.62 11.26
CA HIS A 587 -35.73 22.86 11.01
C HIS A 587 -35.84 22.44 9.54
N ALA A 588 -35.55 23.35 8.61
CA ALA A 588 -35.54 23.04 7.19
C ALA A 588 -34.47 21.98 6.86
N VAL A 589 -33.27 22.09 7.46
CA VAL A 589 -32.17 21.14 7.23
C VAL A 589 -32.52 19.74 7.76
N ARG A 590 -33.19 19.65 8.91
CA ARG A 590 -33.68 18.37 9.44
C ARG A 590 -34.76 17.76 8.55
N ASP A 591 -35.75 18.54 8.11
CA ASP A 591 -36.81 18.07 7.19
C ASP A 591 -36.24 17.50 5.88
N VAL A 592 -35.16 18.11 5.36
CA VAL A 592 -34.42 17.57 4.20
C VAL A 592 -33.81 16.20 4.51
N LEU A 593 -33.10 16.05 5.63
CA LEU A 593 -32.46 14.76 5.97
C LEU A 593 -33.50 13.68 6.34
N ASP A 594 -34.61 14.03 6.98
CA ASP A 594 -35.75 13.14 7.26
C ASP A 594 -36.27 12.48 5.97
N ASN A 595 -36.30 13.24 4.87
CA ASN A 595 -36.78 12.79 3.57
C ASN A 595 -35.71 12.17 2.66
N LEU A 596 -34.45 12.08 3.12
CA LEU A 596 -33.33 11.43 2.42
C LEU A 596 -32.99 10.03 2.97
N GLN A 597 -33.94 9.36 3.63
CA GLN A 597 -33.74 8.00 4.12
C GLN A 597 -33.30 7.07 2.97
N PRO A 598 -32.14 6.41 3.06
CA PRO A 598 -31.67 5.51 2.03
C PRO A 598 -32.33 4.12 2.11
N HIS A 599 -32.08 3.29 1.09
CA HIS A 599 -32.49 1.89 1.11
C HIS A 599 -31.64 1.08 2.12
N SER A 600 -32.20 0.00 2.68
CA SER A 600 -31.55 -0.86 3.68
C SER A 600 -30.36 -1.67 3.16
N SER A 601 -30.00 -1.51 1.88
CA SER A 601 -28.84 -2.16 1.24
C SER A 601 -27.52 -1.40 1.46
N ILE A 602 -27.57 -0.18 1.99
CA ILE A 602 -26.38 0.62 2.27
C ILE A 602 -25.55 -0.06 3.37
N LYS A 603 -24.25 -0.21 3.09
CA LYS A 603 -23.23 -0.73 4.01
C LYS A 603 -22.39 0.38 4.64
N HIS A 604 -22.12 1.44 3.88
CA HIS A 604 -21.31 2.56 4.36
C HIS A 604 -22.07 3.88 4.18
N LEU A 605 -22.28 4.60 5.28
CA LEU A 605 -22.97 5.89 5.28
C LEU A 605 -22.06 6.96 5.89
N LYS A 606 -21.89 8.07 5.18
CA LYS A 606 -21.17 9.24 5.67
C LYS A 606 -22.05 10.49 5.60
N ILE A 607 -22.14 11.23 6.69
CA ILE A 607 -22.86 12.51 6.75
C ILE A 607 -21.85 13.60 7.13
N ILE A 608 -21.73 14.62 6.27
CA ILE A 608 -20.69 15.65 6.36
C ILE A 608 -21.31 17.03 6.42
N ARG A 609 -20.89 17.84 7.40
CA ARG A 609 -21.29 19.26 7.56
C ARG A 609 -22.79 19.48 7.73
N TYR A 610 -23.53 18.50 8.24
CA TYR A 610 -24.96 18.63 8.51
C TYR A 610 -25.22 19.72 9.55
N GLY A 611 -26.06 20.70 9.19
CA GLY A 611 -26.29 21.91 9.98
C GLY A 611 -27.48 21.85 10.94
N GLY A 612 -28.23 20.75 10.96
CA GLY A 612 -29.36 20.57 11.89
C GLY A 612 -28.88 20.31 13.32
N THR A 613 -29.78 20.48 14.28
CA THR A 613 -29.49 20.28 15.71
C THR A 613 -29.62 18.82 16.16
N THR A 614 -30.36 18.01 15.42
CA THR A 614 -30.70 16.62 15.74
C THR A 614 -30.78 15.79 14.45
N PHE A 615 -30.51 14.49 14.53
CA PHE A 615 -30.65 13.56 13.40
C PHE A 615 -32.04 12.92 13.34
N PRO A 616 -32.48 12.46 12.15
CA PRO A 616 -33.68 11.66 11.99
C PRO A 616 -33.64 10.31 12.72
N ASP A 617 -34.82 9.83 13.13
CA ASP A 617 -34.98 8.54 13.81
C ASP A 617 -34.52 7.36 12.93
N TRP A 618 -34.64 7.47 11.60
CA TRP A 618 -34.24 6.40 10.69
C TRP A 618 -32.75 6.06 10.76
N LEU A 619 -31.90 6.99 11.24
CA LEU A 619 -30.45 6.78 11.37
C LEU A 619 -30.10 5.83 12.53
N GLY A 620 -30.92 5.82 13.60
CA GLY A 620 -30.75 4.92 14.75
C GLY A 620 -31.62 3.67 14.72
N ASN A 621 -32.65 3.62 13.87
CA ASN A 621 -33.62 2.51 13.86
C ASN A 621 -33.17 1.32 12.99
N SER A 622 -33.88 0.18 13.11
CA SER A 622 -33.67 -1.07 12.34
C SER A 622 -33.78 -0.94 10.81
N SER A 623 -34.08 0.25 10.28
CA SER A 623 -34.19 0.50 8.84
C SER A 623 -32.86 0.36 8.09
N LEU A 624 -31.73 0.48 8.79
CA LEU A 624 -30.37 0.32 8.25
C LEU A 624 -29.69 -0.94 8.80
N SER A 625 -30.41 -2.08 8.79
CA SER A 625 -29.94 -3.32 9.40
C SER A 625 -28.63 -3.88 8.83
N HIS A 626 -28.23 -3.51 7.60
CA HIS A 626 -26.99 -3.96 6.96
C HIS A 626 -25.85 -2.93 7.02
N LEU A 627 -26.02 -1.84 7.77
CA LEU A 627 -25.00 -0.80 7.85
C LEU A 627 -23.78 -1.32 8.62
N GLU A 628 -22.62 -1.36 7.95
CA GLU A 628 -21.34 -1.83 8.47
C GLU A 628 -20.45 -0.67 8.94
N SER A 629 -20.57 0.52 8.34
CA SER A 629 -19.81 1.72 8.73
C SER A 629 -20.65 2.98 8.69
N LEU A 630 -20.54 3.79 9.74
CA LEU A 630 -21.17 5.10 9.88
C LEU A 630 -20.13 6.16 10.26
N SER A 631 -20.05 7.24 9.49
CA SER A 631 -19.17 8.38 9.77
C SER A 631 -19.97 9.69 9.78
N LEU A 632 -19.98 10.37 10.92
CA LEU A 632 -20.60 11.68 11.12
C LEU A 632 -19.47 12.70 11.28
N SER A 633 -19.35 13.65 10.36
CA SER A 633 -18.20 14.57 10.32
C SER A 633 -18.63 16.03 10.23
N ASN A 634 -18.02 16.88 11.06
CA ASN A 634 -18.18 18.34 11.07
C ASN A 634 -19.65 18.79 11.20
N CYS A 635 -20.47 18.04 11.95
CA CYS A 635 -21.88 18.34 12.20
C CYS A 635 -22.00 19.24 13.44
N GLU A 636 -21.40 20.43 13.38
CA GLU A 636 -21.09 21.26 14.54
C GLU A 636 -22.30 21.61 15.42
N ASN A 637 -23.46 21.89 14.81
CA ASN A 637 -24.69 22.32 15.48
C ASN A 637 -25.44 21.19 16.21
N CYS A 638 -25.06 19.93 16.00
CA CYS A 638 -25.74 18.79 16.60
C CYS A 638 -25.38 18.66 18.08
N PHE A 639 -26.40 18.61 18.94
CA PHE A 639 -26.23 18.41 20.38
C PHE A 639 -26.69 17.02 20.88
N SER A 640 -27.34 16.22 20.03
CA SER A 640 -27.76 14.85 20.37
C SER A 640 -27.61 13.88 19.19
N LEU A 641 -27.24 12.64 19.49
CA LEU A 641 -27.17 11.53 18.55
C LEU A 641 -28.40 10.61 18.70
N PRO A 642 -28.83 9.94 17.62
CA PRO A 642 -29.90 8.93 17.68
C PRO A 642 -29.37 7.62 18.29
N ALA A 643 -30.25 6.62 18.41
CA ALA A 643 -29.97 5.30 18.98
C ALA A 643 -29.05 4.41 18.12
N LEU A 644 -27.84 4.87 17.83
CA LEU A 644 -26.86 4.18 16.99
C LEU A 644 -26.49 2.79 17.52
N GLY A 645 -26.62 2.55 18.83
CA GLY A 645 -26.40 1.24 19.45
C GLY A 645 -27.30 0.13 18.92
N GLN A 646 -28.46 0.44 18.36
CA GLN A 646 -29.38 -0.56 17.82
C GLN A 646 -28.94 -1.13 16.46
N LEU A 647 -27.92 -0.55 15.81
CA LEU A 647 -27.40 -0.97 14.51
C LEU A 647 -26.56 -2.26 14.64
N GLN A 648 -27.21 -3.41 14.46
CA GLN A 648 -26.64 -4.73 14.76
C GLN A 648 -25.42 -5.12 13.90
N SER A 649 -25.33 -4.61 12.66
CA SER A 649 -24.22 -4.92 11.74
C SER A 649 -23.08 -3.90 11.76
N LEU A 650 -23.18 -2.84 12.58
CA LEU A 650 -22.21 -1.75 12.59
C LEU A 650 -20.87 -2.22 13.15
N GLN A 651 -19.82 -2.14 12.33
CA GLN A 651 -18.44 -2.51 12.65
C GLN A 651 -17.54 -1.31 12.88
N SER A 652 -17.83 -0.17 12.24
CA SER A 652 -17.04 1.05 12.35
C SER A 652 -17.95 2.26 12.58
N LEU A 653 -17.68 3.02 13.65
CA LEU A 653 -18.38 4.26 13.97
C LEU A 653 -17.37 5.39 14.16
N GLU A 654 -17.51 6.45 13.38
CA GLU A 654 -16.71 7.66 13.48
C GLU A 654 -17.59 8.88 13.75
N ILE A 655 -17.25 9.65 14.77
CA ILE A 655 -17.94 10.87 15.18
C ILE A 655 -16.88 11.96 15.32
N VAL A 656 -16.82 12.86 14.34
CA VAL A 656 -15.72 13.82 14.16
C VAL A 656 -16.28 15.24 14.07
N GLY A 657 -15.74 16.18 14.83
CA GLY A 657 -16.07 17.62 14.71
C GLY A 657 -17.53 17.95 15.07
N MET A 658 -18.04 17.42 16.18
CA MET A 658 -19.40 17.70 16.67
C MET A 658 -19.34 18.44 18.02
N SER A 659 -19.19 19.76 17.95
CA SER A 659 -18.78 20.57 19.09
C SER A 659 -19.79 20.64 20.24
N TYR A 660 -21.11 20.58 19.99
CA TYR A 660 -22.15 20.76 21.03
C TYR A 660 -22.67 19.47 21.67
N ILE A 661 -22.06 18.31 21.39
CA ILE A 661 -22.39 17.09 22.13
C ILE A 661 -21.89 17.25 23.57
N PHE A 662 -22.81 17.32 24.54
CA PHE A 662 -22.47 17.44 25.97
C PHE A 662 -22.32 16.07 26.64
N ASP A 663 -23.31 15.19 26.47
CA ASP A 663 -23.38 13.89 27.13
C ASP A 663 -23.76 12.80 26.12
N LEU A 664 -23.06 11.66 26.17
CA LEU A 664 -23.51 10.43 25.54
C LEU A 664 -24.24 9.61 26.61
N ALA A 665 -25.56 9.46 26.46
CA ALA A 665 -26.46 8.83 27.44
C ALA A 665 -27.23 7.65 26.83
N GLU A 666 -28.20 7.10 27.56
CA GLU A 666 -29.00 5.92 27.14
C GLU A 666 -29.56 6.03 25.71
N ASN A 667 -29.97 7.23 25.30
CA ASN A 667 -30.50 7.50 23.94
C ASN A 667 -29.53 7.14 22.81
N PHE A 668 -28.21 7.16 23.05
CA PHE A 668 -27.20 6.77 22.07
C PHE A 668 -27.19 5.25 21.82
N TYR A 669 -27.50 4.47 22.85
CA TYR A 669 -27.52 3.00 22.80
C TYR A 669 -28.88 2.46 22.35
N GLY A 670 -29.95 3.22 22.58
CA GLY A 670 -31.33 2.81 22.33
C GLY A 670 -31.89 1.93 23.43
N ASP A 671 -32.93 1.16 23.12
CA ASP A 671 -33.55 0.23 24.07
C ASP A 671 -32.62 -0.96 24.40
N VAL A 672 -31.84 -0.79 25.46
CA VAL A 672 -30.90 -1.78 26.01
C VAL A 672 -31.61 -3.01 26.57
N SER A 673 -32.90 -2.90 26.91
CA SER A 673 -33.69 -4.03 27.42
C SER A 673 -34.11 -4.99 26.31
N ALA A 674 -34.27 -4.49 25.08
CA ALA A 674 -34.70 -5.26 23.92
C ALA A 674 -33.55 -5.87 23.12
N THR A 675 -32.43 -5.14 22.99
CA THR A 675 -31.29 -5.56 22.16
C THR A 675 -29.96 -5.15 22.79
N LYS A 676 -28.97 -6.05 22.72
CA LYS A 676 -27.59 -5.70 23.08
C LYS A 676 -27.08 -4.58 22.15
N PRO A 677 -26.64 -3.43 22.70
CA PRO A 677 -26.09 -2.35 21.88
C PRO A 677 -24.75 -2.75 21.24
N PHE A 678 -24.49 -2.28 20.02
CA PHE A 678 -23.19 -2.41 19.31
C PHE A 678 -22.57 -3.84 19.26
N PRO A 679 -23.33 -4.90 18.93
CA PRO A 679 -22.83 -6.28 19.03
C PRO A 679 -21.73 -6.66 18.02
N SER A 680 -21.49 -5.83 17.01
CA SER A 680 -20.50 -6.07 15.94
C SER A 680 -19.42 -4.99 15.87
N LEU A 681 -19.43 -4.00 16.76
CA LEU A 681 -18.58 -2.81 16.66
C LEU A 681 -17.12 -3.16 16.96
N LYS A 682 -16.25 -2.88 16.01
CA LYS A 682 -14.79 -3.13 16.06
C LYS A 682 -13.98 -1.85 16.17
N LYS A 683 -14.40 -0.78 15.49
CA LYS A 683 -13.70 0.51 15.46
C LYS A 683 -14.60 1.63 15.94
N LEU A 684 -14.16 2.39 16.94
CA LEU A 684 -14.87 3.54 17.47
C LEU A 684 -13.93 4.75 17.54
N ARG A 685 -14.30 5.84 16.86
CA ARG A 685 -13.49 7.05 16.79
C ARG A 685 -14.30 8.28 17.16
N PHE A 686 -13.85 8.99 18.19
CA PHE A 686 -14.32 10.31 18.58
C PHE A 686 -13.21 11.33 18.34
N GLU A 687 -13.47 12.37 17.55
CA GLU A 687 -12.50 13.42 17.29
C GLU A 687 -13.15 14.80 17.40
N LYS A 688 -12.50 15.78 18.04
CA LYS A 688 -12.93 17.19 18.12
C LYS A 688 -14.34 17.37 18.69
N LEU A 689 -14.65 16.69 19.80
CA LEU A 689 -15.89 16.88 20.57
C LEU A 689 -15.65 17.88 21.73
N SER A 690 -15.71 19.17 21.43
CA SER A 690 -15.24 20.23 22.34
C SER A 690 -16.08 20.39 23.62
N GLU A 691 -17.39 20.15 23.58
CA GLU A 691 -18.28 20.27 24.76
C GLU A 691 -18.56 18.95 25.48
N TRP A 692 -18.01 17.83 25.00
CA TRP A 692 -18.33 16.51 25.54
C TRP A 692 -17.73 16.33 26.94
N LYS A 693 -18.59 16.06 27.93
CA LYS A 693 -18.26 15.97 29.35
C LYS A 693 -18.40 14.56 29.92
N ARG A 694 -19.49 13.86 29.60
CA ARG A 694 -19.84 12.57 30.21
C ARG A 694 -20.11 11.48 29.19
N TRP A 695 -19.69 10.27 29.52
CA TRP A 695 -19.91 9.08 28.72
C TRP A 695 -20.59 8.02 29.58
N HIS A 696 -21.92 8.08 29.65
CA HIS A 696 -22.71 7.12 30.42
C HIS A 696 -22.81 5.82 29.62
N ILE A 697 -22.42 4.70 30.23
CA ILE A 697 -22.44 3.39 29.60
C ILE A 697 -23.45 2.53 30.36
N PRO A 698 -24.44 1.93 29.69
CA PRO A 698 -25.43 1.05 30.32
C PRO A 698 -24.81 -0.13 31.06
N GLU A 699 -25.49 -0.63 32.10
CA GLU A 699 -25.13 -1.88 32.77
C GLU A 699 -25.35 -3.07 31.81
N GLY A 700 -24.28 -3.76 31.40
CA GLY A 700 -24.31 -4.91 30.48
C GLY A 700 -23.27 -4.83 29.36
N GLU A 701 -23.00 -5.92 28.64
CA GLU A 701 -21.95 -6.00 27.60
C GLU A 701 -22.25 -5.14 26.36
N VAL A 702 -21.65 -3.93 26.27
CA VAL A 702 -21.83 -3.00 25.14
C VAL A 702 -20.71 -3.11 24.10
N PHE A 703 -19.44 -3.15 24.52
CA PHE A 703 -18.27 -3.08 23.63
C PHE A 703 -17.44 -4.38 23.57
N ASN A 704 -18.12 -5.53 23.51
CA ASN A 704 -17.47 -6.84 23.59
C ASN A 704 -16.55 -7.21 22.41
N ARG A 705 -16.68 -6.56 21.25
CA ARG A 705 -15.88 -6.79 20.04
C ARG A 705 -15.02 -5.59 19.64
N LEU A 706 -14.94 -4.56 20.48
CA LEU A 706 -14.21 -3.35 20.15
C LEU A 706 -12.70 -3.64 20.13
N GLU A 707 -12.09 -3.49 18.96
CA GLU A 707 -10.68 -3.75 18.67
C GLU A 707 -9.87 -2.43 18.69
N GLU A 708 -10.46 -1.33 18.21
CA GLU A 708 -9.80 -0.02 18.08
C GLU A 708 -10.67 1.10 18.69
N LEU A 709 -10.08 1.89 19.60
CA LEU A 709 -10.71 3.07 20.20
C LEU A 709 -9.79 4.29 20.06
N SER A 710 -10.27 5.34 19.40
CA SER A 710 -9.57 6.62 19.28
C SER A 710 -10.43 7.76 19.87
N ILE A 711 -9.85 8.55 20.77
CA ILE A 711 -10.45 9.77 21.36
C ILE A 711 -9.46 10.92 21.20
N ILE A 712 -9.74 11.84 20.28
CA ILE A 712 -8.79 12.88 19.84
C ILE A 712 -9.42 14.26 20.02
N ASP A 713 -8.73 15.20 20.64
CA ASP A 713 -9.15 16.59 20.85
C ASP A 713 -10.53 16.72 21.53
N CYS A 714 -10.76 15.96 22.61
CA CYS A 714 -11.99 16.01 23.43
C CYS A 714 -11.69 16.58 24.82
N PRO A 715 -11.44 17.89 24.96
CA PRO A 715 -10.81 18.48 26.15
C PRO A 715 -11.69 18.52 27.41
N LYS A 716 -13.03 18.49 27.29
CA LYS A 716 -13.95 18.63 28.43
C LYS A 716 -14.43 17.30 29.02
N LEU A 717 -13.97 16.17 28.49
CA LEU A 717 -14.38 14.85 28.94
C LEU A 717 -13.82 14.59 30.35
N ILE A 718 -14.70 14.33 31.33
CA ILE A 718 -14.35 14.22 32.77
C ILE A 718 -14.44 12.77 33.29
N GLU A 719 -15.29 11.93 32.70
CA GLU A 719 -15.59 10.58 33.20
C GLU A 719 -14.63 9.48 32.69
N GLU A 720 -14.68 8.33 33.37
CA GLU A 720 -13.84 7.16 33.11
C GLU A 720 -14.17 6.46 31.77
N LEU A 721 -13.17 5.80 31.18
CA LEU A 721 -13.36 4.94 30.01
C LEU A 721 -14.21 3.69 30.36
N PRO A 722 -14.88 3.07 29.36
CA PRO A 722 -15.59 1.81 29.57
C PRO A 722 -14.71 0.72 30.21
N GLN A 723 -15.19 0.06 31.27
CA GLN A 723 -14.51 -1.11 31.85
C GLN A 723 -14.59 -2.36 30.94
N GLN A 724 -15.50 -2.37 29.96
CA GLN A 724 -15.84 -3.52 29.13
C GLN A 724 -15.05 -3.57 27.80
N LEU A 725 -13.74 -3.38 27.85
CA LEU A 725 -12.86 -3.27 26.67
C LEU A 725 -11.93 -4.49 26.52
N ALA A 726 -12.41 -5.69 26.84
CA ALA A 726 -11.57 -6.89 26.90
C ALA A 726 -10.92 -7.30 25.55
N SER A 727 -11.53 -6.91 24.42
CA SER A 727 -11.05 -7.22 23.06
C SER A 727 -10.19 -6.12 22.43
N LEU A 728 -9.88 -5.05 23.18
CA LEU A 728 -9.22 -3.87 22.64
C LEU A 728 -7.74 -4.17 22.32
N GLN A 729 -7.35 -3.88 21.08
CA GLN A 729 -6.00 -4.07 20.55
C GLN A 729 -5.25 -2.74 20.40
N SER A 730 -5.97 -1.66 20.06
CA SER A 730 -5.38 -0.33 19.88
C SER A 730 -6.20 0.74 20.63
N LEU A 731 -5.52 1.57 21.41
CA LEU A 731 -6.08 2.70 22.13
C LEU A 731 -5.30 3.98 21.82
N GLU A 732 -5.99 5.00 21.32
CA GLU A 732 -5.43 6.31 21.02
C GLU A 732 -6.20 7.40 21.78
N ILE A 733 -5.50 8.19 22.59
CA ILE A 733 -6.07 9.33 23.32
C ILE A 733 -5.17 10.55 23.10
N PHE A 734 -5.71 11.63 22.54
CA PHE A 734 -4.95 12.83 22.20
C PHE A 734 -5.73 14.07 22.61
N GLY A 735 -5.10 15.07 23.25
CA GLY A 735 -5.72 16.38 23.52
C GLY A 735 -6.93 16.33 24.48
N CYS A 736 -6.94 15.41 25.44
CA CYS A 736 -8.07 15.14 26.36
C CYS A 736 -7.74 15.53 27.82
N GLY A 737 -7.49 16.81 28.07
CA GLY A 737 -6.88 17.29 29.32
C GLY A 737 -7.68 17.11 30.64
N ASN A 738 -9.00 16.92 30.60
CA ASN A 738 -9.86 16.85 31.80
C ASN A 738 -10.28 15.43 32.19
N LEU A 739 -9.78 14.39 31.52
CA LEU A 739 -10.06 12.99 31.81
C LEU A 739 -9.42 12.62 33.17
N VAL A 740 -10.07 13.02 34.28
CA VAL A 740 -9.54 13.02 35.66
C VAL A 740 -10.60 12.45 36.62
N CYS A 741 -10.25 11.42 37.40
CA CYS A 741 -11.12 10.85 38.44
C CYS A 741 -11.52 11.89 39.52
N PRO A 742 -12.76 11.85 40.06
CA PRO A 742 -13.27 12.84 41.02
C PRO A 742 -12.60 12.87 42.41
N SER A 743 -11.64 12.00 42.70
CA SER A 743 -11.15 11.75 44.07
C SER A 743 -9.77 12.34 44.42
N GLY A 744 -9.10 13.07 43.52
CA GLY A 744 -7.80 13.71 43.84
C GLY A 744 -6.65 12.74 44.14
N GLN A 745 -6.89 11.44 43.96
CA GLN A 745 -5.91 10.37 43.83
C GLN A 745 -6.20 9.71 42.48
N LEU A 746 -5.31 9.87 41.51
CA LEU A 746 -5.47 9.19 40.22
C LEU A 746 -5.07 7.73 40.40
N SER A 747 -5.99 6.81 40.17
CA SER A 747 -5.68 5.52 39.55
C SER A 747 -6.28 5.61 38.15
N LEU A 748 -5.54 5.25 37.09
CA LEU A 748 -6.21 4.85 35.85
C LEU A 748 -7.31 3.84 36.23
N PRO A 749 -8.60 4.07 35.93
CA PRO A 749 -9.66 3.10 36.24
C PRO A 749 -9.54 1.84 35.39
N LEU A 750 -8.74 1.91 34.32
CA LEU A 750 -8.15 0.75 33.69
C LEU A 750 -6.94 0.36 34.53
N GLN A 751 -7.06 -0.72 35.32
CA GLN A 751 -5.89 -1.56 35.46
C GLN A 751 -5.54 -1.96 34.01
N LEU A 752 -4.59 -1.29 33.36
CA LEU A 752 -4.14 -1.63 32.00
C LEU A 752 -3.81 -3.13 31.89
N ASN A 753 -3.42 -3.73 33.01
CA ASN A 753 -3.28 -5.17 33.22
C ASN A 753 -4.51 -6.02 32.86
N GLN A 754 -5.73 -5.47 32.89
CA GLN A 754 -6.98 -6.14 32.52
C GLN A 754 -7.22 -6.14 31.00
N LEU A 755 -6.57 -5.23 30.26
CA LEU A 755 -6.62 -5.20 28.79
C LEU A 755 -5.59 -6.19 28.23
N SER A 756 -5.88 -7.48 28.40
CA SER A 756 -4.96 -8.56 28.05
C SER A 756 -4.63 -8.66 26.56
N GLN A 757 -5.41 -8.01 25.68
CA GLN A 757 -5.20 -8.00 24.22
C GLN A 757 -4.59 -6.69 23.68
N LEU A 758 -4.32 -5.69 24.52
CA LEU A 758 -3.84 -4.38 24.06
C LEU A 758 -2.42 -4.46 23.52
N GLU A 759 -2.25 -4.20 22.22
CA GLU A 759 -0.95 -4.22 21.54
C GLU A 759 -0.36 -2.81 21.37
N GLU A 760 -1.22 -1.81 21.16
CA GLU A 760 -0.82 -0.43 20.88
C GLU A 760 -1.53 0.58 21.80
N LEU A 761 -0.75 1.48 22.41
CA LEU A 761 -1.26 2.56 23.24
C LEU A 761 -0.61 3.89 22.85
N THR A 762 -1.43 4.87 22.47
CA THR A 762 -1.00 6.25 22.20
C THR A 762 -1.74 7.22 23.11
N VAL A 763 -1.00 8.06 23.83
CA VAL A 763 -1.51 9.07 24.76
C VAL A 763 -0.76 10.38 24.53
N ASP A 764 -1.45 11.48 24.24
CA ASP A 764 -0.84 12.81 24.09
C ASP A 764 -1.69 13.90 24.75
N ASP A 765 -1.08 14.83 25.49
CA ASP A 765 -1.70 16.04 26.06
C ASP A 765 -3.02 15.79 26.84
N CYS A 766 -3.00 14.76 27.70
CA CYS A 766 -4.18 14.30 28.46
C CYS A 766 -4.24 14.81 29.90
N GLY A 767 -3.67 15.99 30.19
CA GLY A 767 -3.71 16.57 31.54
C GLY A 767 -2.95 15.73 32.58
N SER A 768 -3.38 15.76 33.85
CA SER A 768 -2.74 15.02 34.96
C SER A 768 -2.93 13.51 34.87
N LEU A 769 -2.87 12.90 33.69
CA LEU A 769 -2.44 11.51 33.62
C LEU A 769 -1.05 11.48 34.26
N SER A 770 -1.01 11.07 35.52
CA SER A 770 0.19 10.57 36.17
C SER A 770 0.29 9.10 35.80
N PRO A 771 1.16 8.71 34.85
CA PRO A 771 1.54 7.34 34.60
C PRO A 771 2.20 6.61 35.79
N SER A 772 2.12 7.12 37.02
CA SER A 772 2.40 6.35 38.23
C SER A 772 1.67 5.00 38.26
N HIS A 773 0.63 4.81 37.44
CA HIS A 773 -0.14 3.57 37.26
C HIS A 773 0.21 2.76 35.99
N VAL A 774 1.10 3.25 35.10
CA VAL A 774 1.67 2.50 33.95
C VAL A 774 2.93 1.74 34.36
N SER A 775 3.20 1.66 35.66
CA SER A 775 4.29 0.87 36.24
C SER A 775 4.19 -0.63 35.89
N ARG A 776 3.02 -1.10 35.40
CA ARG A 776 2.82 -2.43 34.79
C ARG A 776 2.01 -2.31 33.50
N PRO A 777 2.62 -2.31 32.30
CA PRO A 777 1.89 -2.47 31.06
C PRO A 777 1.38 -3.93 30.91
N PRO A 778 0.30 -4.17 30.15
CA PRO A 778 -0.19 -5.51 29.88
C PRO A 778 0.88 -6.31 29.12
N ALA A 779 0.92 -7.62 29.34
CA ALA A 779 1.94 -8.48 28.76
C ALA A 779 1.90 -8.55 27.22
N SER A 780 0.81 -8.10 26.60
CA SER A 780 0.61 -8.03 25.14
C SER A 780 1.07 -6.70 24.51
N LEU A 781 1.37 -5.66 25.30
CA LEU A 781 1.67 -4.33 24.78
C LEU A 781 3.01 -4.33 24.03
N LYS A 782 2.97 -4.02 22.73
CA LYS A 782 4.14 -3.95 21.84
C LYS A 782 4.60 -2.50 21.61
N SER A 783 3.67 -1.56 21.54
CA SER A 783 3.95 -0.15 21.22
C SER A 783 3.30 0.80 22.23
N LEU A 784 4.10 1.71 22.79
CA LEU A 784 3.65 2.76 23.71
C LEU A 784 4.14 4.14 23.23
N VAL A 785 3.21 5.06 23.01
CA VAL A 785 3.48 6.46 22.68
C VAL A 785 2.87 7.33 23.76
N CYS A 786 3.68 8.10 24.48
CA CYS A 786 3.25 9.05 25.50
C CYS A 786 3.82 10.43 25.18
N LYS A 787 2.99 11.45 25.03
CA LYS A 787 3.39 12.82 24.73
C LYS A 787 2.61 13.83 25.61
N GLY A 788 3.16 15.02 25.84
CA GLY A 788 2.58 15.99 26.78
C GLY A 788 2.98 15.72 28.25
N ARG A 789 2.49 16.55 29.19
CA ARG A 789 2.88 16.59 30.63
C ARG A 789 2.62 15.27 31.40
N CYS A 790 3.40 14.25 31.12
CA CYS A 790 3.32 12.94 31.75
C CYS A 790 4.41 12.76 32.81
N ASN A 791 4.07 12.11 33.94
CA ASN A 791 5.02 11.63 34.95
C ASN A 791 5.13 10.09 34.89
N LEU A 792 6.18 9.56 34.24
CA LEU A 792 6.40 8.12 34.07
C LEU A 792 7.42 7.60 35.10
N GLU A 793 6.99 6.65 35.94
CA GLU A 793 7.87 5.86 36.82
C GLU A 793 7.66 4.35 36.57
N PHE A 794 8.72 3.65 36.15
CA PHE A 794 8.70 2.18 36.00
C PHE A 794 9.32 1.55 37.25
N GLU A 795 8.52 0.86 38.07
CA GLU A 795 9.00 0.18 39.28
C GLU A 795 9.40 -1.27 39.01
N SER A 796 10.57 -1.67 39.50
CA SER A 796 11.00 -3.07 39.57
C SER A 796 10.28 -3.79 40.73
N SER A 797 9.02 -4.18 40.55
CA SER A 797 8.37 -5.13 41.45
C SER A 797 8.06 -6.44 40.73
N SER A 798 8.21 -7.54 41.45
CA SER A 798 8.30 -8.94 41.01
C SER A 798 7.01 -9.54 40.40
N GLY A 799 6.34 -8.84 39.50
CA GLY A 799 5.15 -9.32 38.76
C GLY A 799 5.40 -9.55 37.28
N GLU A 800 4.78 -10.59 36.71
CA GLU A 800 4.91 -11.09 35.32
C GLU A 800 4.32 -10.17 34.22
N GLY A 801 4.40 -8.84 34.36
CA GLY A 801 3.86 -7.88 33.38
C GLY A 801 4.94 -7.01 32.75
N GLY A 802 5.01 -6.96 31.41
CA GLY A 802 5.83 -6.01 30.65
C GLY A 802 6.90 -6.58 29.71
N GLY A 803 6.93 -7.89 29.46
CA GLY A 803 7.97 -8.54 28.66
C GLY A 803 7.87 -8.36 27.13
N ALA A 804 6.83 -7.72 26.58
CA ALA A 804 6.59 -7.65 25.13
C ALA A 804 6.78 -6.26 24.49
N LEU A 805 7.10 -5.22 25.27
CA LEU A 805 7.21 -3.85 24.73
C LEU A 805 8.42 -3.73 23.79
N GLU A 806 8.17 -3.47 22.52
CA GLU A 806 9.18 -3.33 21.46
C GLU A 806 9.46 -1.87 21.10
N ARG A 807 8.45 -1.00 21.18
CA ARG A 807 8.53 0.42 20.81
C ARG A 807 8.03 1.34 21.93
N LEU A 808 8.84 2.33 22.29
CA LEU A 808 8.51 3.38 23.26
C LEU A 808 8.82 4.77 22.69
N ILE A 809 7.84 5.66 22.68
CA ILE A 809 8.00 7.06 22.25
C ILE A 809 7.52 7.98 23.37
N LEU A 810 8.38 8.88 23.84
CA LEU A 810 8.12 9.84 24.91
C LEU A 810 8.27 11.27 24.39
N GLY A 811 7.36 12.18 24.76
CA GLY A 811 7.42 13.58 24.36
C GLY A 811 6.94 14.57 25.42
N ASN A 812 7.65 15.68 25.64
CA ASN A 812 7.26 16.77 26.54
C ASN A 812 6.85 16.32 27.97
N CYS A 813 7.46 15.24 28.49
CA CYS A 813 7.13 14.69 29.79
C CYS A 813 7.78 15.51 30.94
N ASP A 814 7.03 15.71 32.03
CA ASP A 814 7.46 16.52 33.18
C ASP A 814 8.49 15.80 34.05
N THR A 815 8.31 14.49 34.30
CA THR A 815 9.33 13.62 34.91
C THR A 815 9.34 12.24 34.27
N VAL A 816 10.53 11.74 33.98
CA VAL A 816 10.74 10.37 33.48
C VAL A 816 11.80 9.73 34.36
N LYS A 817 11.38 8.86 35.28
CA LYS A 817 12.29 8.05 36.09
C LYS A 817 12.18 6.59 35.68
N MET A 818 13.23 6.13 35.02
CA MET A 818 13.39 4.73 34.65
C MET A 818 14.38 4.12 35.63
N LEU A 819 13.91 3.69 36.80
CA LEU A 819 14.77 3.19 37.87
C LEU A 819 15.05 1.70 37.67
N SER A 820 16.33 1.36 37.60
CA SER A 820 16.83 0.03 37.93
C SER A 820 17.87 0.18 39.03
N VAL A 821 17.77 -0.64 40.07
CA VAL A 821 18.82 -0.81 41.07
C VAL A 821 19.34 -2.24 40.88
N PRO A 822 20.65 -2.44 40.68
CA PRO A 822 21.51 -2.73 41.82
C PRO A 822 22.89 -2.07 41.76
N ALA A 823 23.40 -1.63 42.93
CA ALA A 823 24.77 -1.14 43.08
C ALA A 823 25.80 -2.25 42.83
N ALA A 824 26.85 -1.95 42.05
CA ALA A 824 27.96 -2.84 41.72
C ALA A 824 28.88 -3.16 42.94
N PRO A 825 29.59 -4.31 42.94
CA PRO A 825 30.77 -4.49 43.79
C PRO A 825 32.04 -4.00 43.07
N ALA A 826 32.88 -3.24 43.78
CA ALA A 826 34.15 -2.68 43.29
C ALA A 826 35.30 -3.72 43.21
N PRO A 827 36.33 -3.53 42.35
CA PRO A 827 37.46 -4.45 42.25
C PRO A 827 38.64 -4.08 43.19
N GLY A 828 38.84 -4.91 44.23
CA GLY A 828 40.10 -5.54 44.67
C GLY A 828 41.29 -4.73 45.23
N ILE A 829 41.64 -4.98 46.51
CA ILE A 829 43.03 -5.20 47.00
C ILE A 829 43.04 -6.27 48.11
N GLY A 830 43.78 -7.37 47.90
CA GLY A 830 44.61 -8.03 48.94
C GLY A 830 44.02 -9.11 49.86
N ASN A 831 44.39 -10.36 49.55
CA ASN A 831 44.77 -11.46 50.45
C ASN A 831 43.75 -12.24 51.32
N GLN A 832 43.63 -13.51 50.92
CA GLN A 832 43.58 -14.78 51.68
C GLN A 832 42.41 -15.12 52.64
N SER A 833 41.85 -16.29 52.32
CA SER A 833 41.27 -17.34 53.16
C SER A 833 39.77 -17.30 53.50
N GLY A 834 39.10 -18.40 53.15
CA GLY A 834 37.92 -18.88 53.89
C GLY A 834 36.55 -18.79 53.20
N MET A 835 36.08 -19.95 52.73
CA MET A 835 34.69 -20.44 52.75
C MET A 835 33.59 -19.88 51.83
N THR A 836 33.08 -20.85 51.05
CA THR A 836 31.67 -21.15 50.70
C THR A 836 30.93 -20.27 49.69
N THR A 837 30.79 -20.85 48.51
CA THR A 837 29.73 -20.71 47.51
C THR A 837 28.32 -20.57 48.09
N THR A 838 27.66 -19.45 47.82
CA THR A 838 26.21 -19.37 47.62
C THR A 838 25.93 -18.50 46.40
N THR A 839 25.60 -19.16 45.28
CA THR A 839 25.01 -18.53 44.10
C THR A 839 23.58 -18.12 44.43
N THR A 840 23.36 -16.84 44.76
CA THR A 840 22.04 -16.22 44.69
C THR A 840 21.91 -15.50 43.35
N THR A 841 21.32 -16.19 42.37
CA THR A 841 20.78 -15.58 41.15
C THR A 841 19.62 -14.67 41.53
N THR A 842 19.86 -13.37 41.67
CA THR A 842 18.79 -12.37 41.72
C THR A 842 18.26 -12.15 40.30
N SER A 843 17.09 -12.73 40.05
CA SER A 843 16.26 -12.54 38.87
C SER A 843 15.90 -11.06 38.71
N THR A 844 16.53 -10.37 37.76
CA THR A 844 16.17 -9.02 37.34
C THR A 844 14.90 -9.08 36.47
N SER A 845 13.73 -8.86 37.07
CA SER A 845 12.52 -8.58 36.28
C SER A 845 12.62 -7.16 35.72
N SER A 846 12.96 -7.02 34.43
CA SER A 846 12.93 -5.71 33.77
C SER A 846 11.90 -5.68 32.64
N VAL A 847 10.98 -4.71 32.74
CA VAL A 847 9.92 -4.35 31.77
C VAL A 847 10.50 -3.93 30.39
N MET A 848 11.84 -3.84 30.27
CA MET A 848 12.52 -3.31 29.08
C MET A 848 13.45 -4.32 28.39
N THR A 849 13.33 -5.62 28.70
CA THR A 849 14.14 -6.67 28.06
C THR A 849 13.86 -6.84 26.57
N SER A 850 12.65 -6.51 26.10
CA SER A 850 12.23 -6.64 24.69
C SER A 850 12.28 -5.34 23.88
N LEU A 851 12.60 -4.21 24.52
CA LEU A 851 12.55 -2.88 23.88
C LEU A 851 13.60 -2.79 22.76
N GLN A 852 13.16 -2.46 21.54
CA GLN A 852 14.01 -2.34 20.35
C GLN A 852 14.16 -0.87 19.90
N HIS A 853 13.11 -0.06 20.07
CA HIS A 853 13.08 1.33 19.63
C HIS A 853 12.63 2.27 20.76
N LEU A 854 13.46 3.26 21.08
CA LEU A 854 13.16 4.30 22.06
C LEU A 854 13.37 5.69 21.46
N SER A 855 12.33 6.52 21.50
CA SER A 855 12.40 7.93 21.11
C SER A 855 11.95 8.82 22.27
N ILE A 856 12.70 9.88 22.55
CA ILE A 856 12.46 10.82 23.65
C ILE A 856 12.55 12.24 23.08
N SER A 857 11.58 13.09 23.41
CA SER A 857 11.50 14.44 22.87
C SER A 857 11.08 15.46 23.91
N GLY A 858 11.73 16.62 24.03
CA GLY A 858 11.26 17.70 24.92
C GLY A 858 11.15 17.37 26.42
N CYS A 859 11.80 16.30 26.91
CA CYS A 859 11.74 15.86 28.31
C CYS A 859 12.93 16.44 29.10
N ASP A 860 12.68 17.44 29.94
CA ASP A 860 13.74 18.19 30.65
C ASP A 860 14.23 17.54 31.96
N ALA A 861 13.40 16.74 32.64
CA ALA A 861 13.78 16.03 33.88
C ALA A 861 14.00 14.52 33.63
N LEU A 862 14.81 14.20 32.61
CA LEU A 862 15.08 12.84 32.18
C LEU A 862 16.18 12.18 33.04
N ILE A 863 15.88 11.08 33.72
CA ILE A 863 16.89 10.21 34.36
C ILE A 863 16.90 8.86 33.63
N LEU A 864 17.94 8.64 32.82
CA LEU A 864 18.17 7.38 32.12
C LEU A 864 19.07 6.49 33.01
N SER A 865 18.51 5.47 33.68
CA SER A 865 19.29 4.48 34.44
C SER A 865 18.63 3.10 34.39
N PHE A 866 18.55 2.48 33.21
CA PHE A 866 17.89 1.18 33.03
C PHE A 866 18.57 0.29 31.98
N PRO A 867 18.80 -1.00 32.25
CA PRO A 867 19.30 -1.95 31.26
C PRO A 867 18.20 -2.31 30.25
N ALA A 868 18.43 -2.01 28.97
CA ALA A 868 17.60 -2.40 27.84
C ALA A 868 18.45 -3.18 26.81
N PRO A 869 18.66 -4.50 27.03
CA PRO A 869 19.66 -5.29 26.32
C PRO A 869 19.36 -5.48 24.82
N ARG A 870 18.11 -5.32 24.38
CA ARG A 870 17.69 -5.47 22.98
C ARG A 870 17.50 -4.15 22.24
N LEU A 871 17.76 -3.01 22.88
CA LEU A 871 17.54 -1.70 22.26
C LEU A 871 18.49 -1.51 21.07
N THR A 872 17.96 -1.27 19.89
CA THR A 872 18.74 -1.05 18.65
C THR A 872 18.72 0.41 18.19
N TRP A 873 17.66 1.14 18.52
CA TRP A 873 17.47 2.54 18.12
C TRP A 873 17.15 3.42 19.33
N LEU A 874 17.95 4.46 19.55
CA LEU A 874 17.75 5.49 20.56
C LEU A 874 17.77 6.88 19.94
N GLN A 875 16.66 7.60 20.08
CA GLN A 875 16.52 8.97 19.63
C GLN A 875 16.19 9.89 20.82
N ILE A 876 16.94 10.98 20.96
CA ILE A 876 16.71 12.01 21.98
C ILE A 876 16.76 13.37 21.28
N TRP A 877 15.69 14.16 21.37
CA TRP A 877 15.66 15.48 20.74
C TRP A 877 14.93 16.57 21.53
N ASP A 878 15.40 17.81 21.43
CA ASP A 878 14.83 19.00 22.11
C ASP A 878 14.74 18.91 23.65
N CYS A 879 15.52 18.03 24.28
CA CYS A 879 15.65 17.97 25.75
C CYS A 879 16.66 19.04 26.22
N LYS A 880 16.17 20.16 26.77
CA LYS A 880 16.96 21.37 26.99
C LYS A 880 17.81 21.32 28.24
N LYS A 881 17.37 20.59 29.28
CA LYS A 881 18.09 20.46 30.56
C LYS A 881 18.91 19.16 30.69
N LEU A 882 18.97 18.35 29.64
CA LEU A 882 19.74 17.10 29.68
C LEU A 882 21.25 17.42 29.77
N THR A 883 21.86 17.10 30.91
CA THR A 883 23.29 17.40 31.18
C THR A 883 24.22 16.23 30.82
N SER A 884 23.75 14.99 30.91
CA SER A 884 24.54 13.79 30.61
C SER A 884 23.69 12.59 30.16
N LEU A 885 24.35 11.64 29.50
CA LEU A 885 23.79 10.33 29.13
C LEU A 885 24.08 9.28 30.23
N PRO A 886 23.35 8.14 30.25
CA PRO A 886 23.57 7.07 31.23
C PRO A 886 25.03 6.61 31.29
N GLN A 887 25.58 6.44 32.49
CA GLN A 887 26.93 5.85 32.64
C GLN A 887 26.92 4.37 32.25
N TRP A 888 28.05 3.87 31.74
CA TRP A 888 28.22 2.46 31.32
C TRP A 888 27.27 1.96 30.22
N MET A 889 27.02 2.78 29.18
CA MET A 889 26.10 2.41 28.09
C MET A 889 26.42 1.06 27.43
N GLU A 890 27.68 0.63 27.35
CA GLU A 890 28.07 -0.70 26.84
C GLU A 890 27.39 -1.85 27.61
N SER A 891 27.31 -1.72 28.94
CA SER A 891 26.70 -2.72 29.82
C SER A 891 25.17 -2.64 29.79
N ILE A 892 24.65 -1.43 29.65
CA ILE A 892 23.22 -1.12 29.79
C ILE A 892 22.46 -1.31 28.46
N LEU A 893 23.08 -0.99 27.33
CA LEU A 893 22.51 -0.99 25.98
C LEU A 893 23.43 -1.74 24.97
N PRO A 894 23.77 -3.02 25.22
CA PRO A 894 24.74 -3.78 24.43
C PRO A 894 24.37 -3.96 22.95
N SER A 895 23.08 -3.83 22.57
CA SER A 895 22.60 -4.04 21.20
C SER A 895 22.39 -2.75 20.40
N LEU A 896 22.75 -1.58 20.95
CA LEU A 896 22.42 -0.28 20.34
C LEU A 896 23.17 -0.06 19.02
N ARG A 897 22.42 0.14 17.93
CA ARG A 897 22.97 0.36 16.57
C ARG A 897 22.85 1.81 16.10
N SER A 898 21.82 2.53 16.52
CA SER A 898 21.57 3.91 16.09
C SER A 898 21.34 4.82 17.30
N LEU A 899 22.09 5.92 17.37
CA LEU A 899 21.94 6.97 18.38
C LEU A 899 21.80 8.34 17.70
N LEU A 900 20.67 9.01 17.92
CA LEU A 900 20.40 10.36 17.45
C LEU A 900 20.21 11.30 18.64
N LEU A 901 21.04 12.34 18.72
CA LEU A 901 20.97 13.43 19.70
C LEU A 901 20.76 14.75 18.96
N SER A 902 19.66 15.46 19.19
CA SER A 902 19.39 16.72 18.50
C SER A 902 18.84 17.81 19.42
N ASN A 903 19.30 19.05 19.30
CA ASN A 903 18.81 20.19 20.08
C ASN A 903 18.89 20.00 21.61
N CYS A 904 19.96 19.37 22.11
CA CYS A 904 20.26 19.22 23.55
C CYS A 904 21.42 20.14 23.95
N PRO A 905 21.18 21.42 24.31
CA PRO A 905 22.23 22.42 24.49
C PRO A 905 23.10 22.23 25.73
N GLU A 906 22.60 21.60 26.79
CA GLU A 906 23.26 21.50 28.10
C GLU A 906 24.16 20.26 28.27
N ILE A 907 24.22 19.38 27.27
CA ILE A 907 25.06 18.18 27.35
C ILE A 907 26.54 18.54 27.16
N GLU A 908 27.37 18.27 28.16
CA GLU A 908 28.78 18.71 28.16
C GLU A 908 29.76 17.63 27.67
N CYS A 909 29.50 16.36 28.00
CA CYS A 909 30.36 15.23 27.67
C CYS A 909 29.61 13.89 27.60
N PHE A 910 30.25 12.90 26.97
CA PHE A 910 29.82 11.50 27.00
C PHE A 910 30.27 10.79 28.30
N PRO A 911 29.57 9.73 28.74
CA PRO A 911 29.88 9.03 29.99
C PRO A 911 31.26 8.35 29.98
N GLU A 912 31.91 8.25 31.16
CA GLU A 912 33.27 7.68 31.35
C GLU A 912 33.41 6.22 30.86
N GLY A 913 32.31 5.48 30.75
CA GLY A 913 32.26 4.11 30.23
C GLY A 913 32.15 3.98 28.70
N GLY A 914 32.10 5.08 27.95
CA GLY A 914 32.00 5.08 26.49
C GLY A 914 30.61 4.77 25.94
N LEU A 915 30.49 4.80 24.61
CA LEU A 915 29.31 4.40 23.84
C LEU A 915 29.41 2.90 23.45
N PRO A 916 28.28 2.20 23.20
CA PRO A 916 28.27 0.78 22.88
C PRO A 916 29.07 0.42 21.62
N SER A 917 29.91 -0.61 21.69
CA SER A 917 30.76 -1.09 20.58
C SER A 917 29.98 -1.58 19.34
N THR A 918 28.68 -1.86 19.50
CA THR A 918 27.71 -2.25 18.47
C THR A 918 27.12 -1.07 17.69
N LEU A 919 27.40 0.18 18.08
CA LEU A 919 26.85 1.38 17.46
C LEU A 919 27.35 1.57 16.03
N GLN A 920 26.41 1.69 15.08
CA GLN A 920 26.66 1.85 13.64
C GLN A 920 26.39 3.28 13.15
N TYR A 921 25.39 3.96 13.70
CA TYR A 921 24.97 5.30 13.31
C TYR A 921 24.96 6.24 14.51
N LEU A 922 25.71 7.33 14.44
CA LEU A 922 25.74 8.38 15.45
C LEU A 922 25.47 9.73 14.79
N THR A 923 24.36 10.37 15.14
CA THR A 923 24.01 11.72 14.66
C THR A 923 23.85 12.67 15.84
N ILE A 924 24.58 13.78 15.82
CA ILE A 924 24.52 14.84 16.82
C ILE A 924 24.27 16.18 16.12
N TYR A 925 23.19 16.86 16.50
CA TYR A 925 22.78 18.12 15.89
C TYR A 925 22.46 19.18 16.96
N ASN A 926 23.02 20.38 16.86
CA ASN A 926 22.68 21.54 17.70
C ASN A 926 22.85 21.29 19.23
N CYS A 927 23.89 20.55 19.63
CA CYS A 927 24.29 20.38 21.03
C CYS A 927 25.44 21.35 21.35
N LYS A 928 25.13 22.48 21.99
CA LYS A 928 26.03 23.64 22.05
C LYS A 928 27.17 23.54 23.05
N LYS A 929 26.94 22.98 24.24
CA LYS A 929 27.97 22.84 25.30
C LYS A 929 28.81 21.56 25.19
N LEU A 930 28.59 20.73 24.17
CA LEU A 930 29.30 19.48 24.02
C LEU A 930 30.77 19.78 23.68
N THR A 931 31.68 19.53 24.62
CA THR A 931 33.10 19.94 24.51
C THR A 931 34.00 18.86 23.92
N LYS A 932 33.67 17.59 24.14
CA LYS A 932 34.51 16.44 23.75
C LYS A 932 33.66 15.28 23.23
N LEU A 933 34.15 14.65 22.16
CA LEU A 933 33.69 13.33 21.72
C LEU A 933 34.30 12.22 22.59
N PRO A 934 33.77 10.99 22.58
CA PRO A 934 34.35 9.87 23.34
C PRO A 934 35.83 9.66 22.95
N GLN A 935 36.73 9.60 23.92
CA GLN A 935 38.15 9.32 23.64
C GLN A 935 38.32 7.87 23.16
N ARG A 936 39.22 7.61 22.20
CA ARG A 936 39.49 6.28 21.61
C ARG A 936 38.32 5.64 20.83
N MET A 937 37.61 6.42 20.02
CA MET A 937 36.54 5.91 19.13
C MET A 937 37.00 4.74 18.22
N GLU A 938 38.27 4.69 17.79
CA GLU A 938 38.78 3.60 16.95
C GLU A 938 38.81 2.22 17.64
N SER A 939 39.12 2.19 18.95
CA SER A 939 39.17 0.94 19.72
C SER A 939 37.84 0.61 20.40
N LEU A 940 37.01 1.62 20.67
CA LEU A 940 35.77 1.47 21.45
C LEU A 940 34.50 1.35 20.58
N LEU A 941 34.50 1.86 19.34
CA LEU A 941 33.34 1.81 18.43
C LEU A 941 33.66 1.12 17.10
N PRO A 942 34.00 -0.17 17.12
CA PRO A 942 34.45 -0.88 15.94
C PRO A 942 33.38 -0.97 14.83
N SER A 943 32.10 -0.88 15.18
CA SER A 943 30.97 -1.05 14.27
C SER A 943 30.45 0.24 13.62
N LEU A 944 31.03 1.41 13.95
CA LEU A 944 30.51 2.72 13.50
C LEU A 944 30.71 2.91 11.98
N GLN A 945 29.62 3.13 11.26
CA GLN A 945 29.56 3.31 9.80
C GLN A 945 29.22 4.75 9.39
N TYR A 946 28.46 5.47 10.22
CA TYR A 946 28.04 6.84 9.94
C TYR A 946 28.14 7.75 11.16
N LEU A 947 28.80 8.89 11.00
CA LEU A 947 28.91 9.94 12.01
C LEU A 947 28.48 11.28 11.41
N CYS A 948 27.41 11.87 11.91
CA CYS A 948 26.99 13.23 11.52
C CYS A 948 27.08 14.17 12.72
N LEU A 949 27.82 15.27 12.58
CA LEU A 949 27.92 16.34 13.57
C LEU A 949 27.54 17.68 12.92
N SER A 950 26.62 18.41 13.50
CA SER A 950 26.15 19.67 12.95
C SER A 950 25.82 20.66 14.04
N ASN A 951 26.26 21.92 13.89
CA ASN A 951 25.94 23.01 14.82
C ASN A 951 26.35 22.73 16.29
N CYS A 952 27.54 22.15 16.51
CA CYS A 952 28.15 21.87 17.82
C CYS A 952 29.46 22.69 17.98
N PRO A 953 29.40 23.98 18.37
CA PRO A 953 30.53 24.92 18.30
C PRO A 953 31.68 24.67 19.29
N GLU A 954 31.41 24.07 20.45
CA GLU A 954 32.40 23.90 21.54
C GLU A 954 33.22 22.61 21.43
N ILE A 955 33.05 21.80 20.38
CA ILE A 955 33.88 20.60 20.15
C ILE A 955 35.28 21.05 19.69
N GLU A 956 36.27 20.97 20.59
CA GLU A 956 37.62 21.53 20.36
C GLU A 956 38.55 20.58 19.58
N CYS A 957 38.39 19.25 19.70
CA CYS A 957 39.26 18.26 19.05
C CYS A 957 38.49 17.02 18.57
N PHE A 958 38.82 16.54 17.36
CA PHE A 958 38.43 15.19 16.92
C PHE A 958 39.36 14.16 17.60
N PRO A 959 38.85 13.02 18.10
CA PRO A 959 39.71 11.98 18.66
C PRO A 959 40.65 11.43 17.59
N GLU A 960 41.94 11.32 17.92
CA GLU A 960 42.98 10.80 17.01
C GLU A 960 42.57 9.44 16.44
N GLY A 961 42.71 9.29 15.12
CA GLY A 961 42.48 8.04 14.39
C GLY A 961 41.13 7.88 13.67
N VAL A 962 40.06 8.61 14.04
CA VAL A 962 38.74 8.44 13.38
C VAL A 962 38.78 8.69 11.84
N VAL A 963 39.75 9.48 11.37
CA VAL A 963 39.95 9.85 9.96
C VAL A 963 40.72 8.78 9.15
N SER A 964 41.37 7.80 9.82
CA SER A 964 42.17 6.73 9.19
C SER A 964 41.39 5.43 8.91
N ARG A 965 40.12 5.33 9.33
CA ARG A 965 39.27 4.15 9.13
C ARG A 965 38.52 4.22 7.78
N GLY A 966 38.98 3.44 6.80
CA GLY A 966 38.26 3.27 5.52
C GLY A 966 36.88 2.62 5.73
N GLY A 967 35.82 3.35 5.38
CA GLY A 967 34.42 2.87 5.46
C GLY A 967 33.49 3.66 6.40
N LEU A 968 34.01 4.58 7.22
CA LEU A 968 33.20 5.48 8.05
C LEU A 968 32.82 6.74 7.24
N ALA A 969 31.53 6.95 7.00
CA ALA A 969 31.02 8.18 6.41
C ALA A 969 30.85 9.27 7.48
N VAL A 970 31.56 10.39 7.33
CA VAL A 970 31.50 11.52 8.27
C VAL A 970 30.87 12.73 7.59
N ALA A 971 29.77 13.26 8.15
CA ALA A 971 29.13 14.48 7.69
C ALA A 971 29.28 15.59 8.75
N LEU A 972 29.88 16.73 8.37
CA LEU A 972 30.03 17.90 9.24
C LEU A 972 29.30 19.09 8.63
N HIS A 973 28.33 19.67 9.34
CA HIS A 973 27.59 20.86 8.89
C HIS A 973 27.84 22.10 9.75
N ALA A 974 27.78 23.27 9.11
CA ALA A 974 28.37 24.54 9.53
C ALA A 974 28.11 24.97 11.00
N SER A 975 29.12 25.64 11.57
CA SER A 975 29.26 26.26 12.92
C SER A 975 30.22 25.58 13.90
N ILE A 976 31.11 24.68 13.44
CA ILE A 976 32.20 24.17 14.28
C ILE A 976 33.45 25.04 14.07
N SER A 977 33.55 26.14 14.82
CA SER A 977 34.57 27.18 14.61
C SER A 977 35.93 26.89 15.25
N ARG A 978 36.05 25.84 16.08
CA ARG A 978 37.26 25.50 16.85
C ARG A 978 37.92 24.17 16.51
N LEU A 979 37.42 23.43 15.50
CA LEU A 979 37.88 22.06 15.26
C LEU A 979 39.30 22.04 14.64
N VAL A 980 40.29 21.58 15.42
CA VAL A 980 41.64 21.31 14.92
C VAL A 980 41.65 19.90 14.33
N LEU A 981 41.79 19.79 13.00
CA LEU A 981 42.01 18.51 12.32
C LEU A 981 43.48 18.08 12.49
N PRO A 982 43.78 16.78 12.70
CA PRO A 982 45.16 16.30 12.71
C PRO A 982 45.83 16.57 11.36
N SER A 983 47.07 17.09 11.40
CA SER A 983 47.86 17.45 10.23
C SER A 983 48.30 16.23 9.41
N GLU A 984 47.97 16.26 8.11
CA GLU A 984 48.57 15.58 6.96
C GLU A 984 48.73 14.03 6.97
N SER A 985 47.79 13.33 6.30
CA SER A 985 48.10 12.43 5.16
C SER A 985 46.82 11.94 4.43
N GLU A 986 46.78 12.20 3.11
CA GLU A 986 46.03 11.54 2.01
C GLU A 986 44.55 11.09 2.09
N SER A 987 43.73 11.46 3.09
CA SER A 987 42.28 11.11 3.10
C SER A 987 41.29 12.30 3.09
N ALA A 988 41.67 13.44 2.49
CA ALA A 988 40.79 14.60 2.35
C ALA A 988 39.87 14.54 1.11
N LYS A 989 38.85 13.65 1.10
CA LYS A 989 37.80 13.63 0.05
C LYS A 989 36.35 13.40 0.50
N LEU A 990 36.03 13.47 1.81
CA LEU A 990 34.68 13.18 2.33
C LEU A 990 34.09 14.32 3.18
N PHE A 991 34.10 15.56 2.68
CA PHE A 991 33.40 16.68 3.35
C PHE A 991 32.42 17.35 2.38
N SER A 992 31.11 17.12 2.56
CA SER A 992 30.06 17.89 1.88
C SER A 992 29.56 19.00 2.79
N PHE A 993 29.88 20.25 2.46
CA PHE A 993 29.22 21.41 3.05
C PHE A 993 27.93 21.69 2.27
N SER A 994 26.78 21.36 2.84
CA SER A 994 25.48 21.82 2.34
C SER A 994 24.66 22.47 3.46
N THR A 995 23.98 23.56 3.14
CA THR A 995 23.05 24.28 4.01
C THR A 995 21.64 23.68 3.88
N PRO A 996 20.95 23.31 4.98
CA PRO A 996 19.56 22.87 4.90
C PRO A 996 18.59 24.02 5.21
N HIS A 997 17.63 24.25 4.31
CA HIS A 997 16.33 24.82 4.66
C HIS A 997 15.50 23.71 5.35
N LEU A 998 15.49 23.72 6.69
CA LEU A 998 14.59 22.89 7.49
C LEU A 998 13.21 23.57 7.54
N SER A 999 12.25 23.05 6.78
CA SER A 999 10.83 23.35 6.99
C SER A 999 10.34 22.61 8.24
N SER A 1000 9.89 23.35 9.24
CA SER A 1000 9.20 22.86 10.42
C SER A 1000 7.84 22.25 10.04
N LYS A 1001 7.76 20.92 9.92
CA LYS A 1001 6.53 20.14 10.11
C LYS A 1001 6.89 18.78 10.73
N PRO A 1002 6.25 18.35 11.82
CA PRO A 1002 6.34 16.97 12.27
C PRO A 1002 5.60 16.07 11.27
N MET A 1003 6.22 14.98 10.84
CA MET A 1003 5.53 13.88 10.15
C MET A 1003 4.75 13.09 11.21
N HIS A 1004 3.45 12.90 10.94
CA HIS A 1004 2.56 12.01 11.68
C HIS A 1004 2.94 10.54 11.45
#